data_AF-A0A9W8LXX1-F1
#
_entry.id   AF-A0A9W8LXX1-F1
#
_cell.length_a   1.000
_cell.length_b   1.000
_cell.length_c   1.000
_cell.angle_alpha   90.00
_cell.angle_beta   90.00
_cell.angle_gamma   90.00
#
_symmetry.space_group_name_H-M   'P 1'
#
loop_
_entity.id
_entity.type
_entity.pdbx_description
1 polymer ?
#
loop_
_entity_poly.entity_id
_entity_poly.type
_entity_poly.pdbx_seq_one_letter_code
_entity_poly.pdbx_strand_id
1 'polypeptide(L)'
;MSDRPQDFGFGLARGTASLFKKTVFGMTDSFSKFTDSMSKGLSAATLDPRFQTERSMSRVRNKPKHAIYGVARGAESLAKSVTSGIAGVVMRPLEGAEQEGVGGFFKGVGKGLVGVVTKPVVGMFDLASNVTEGIRNTTTVFERDLDRQRLPRHISRSGIITAYSAREALGQAWMRELNKGAYALDNYLAHLELPHSDMIVLLTYQRLIMFRRSKPDEAGMTVGAAGSSTETGTATGAVGISSATNAAKAHVEWEQEIKSLHSIQLETTGISLKLPATPEGYVPPGPFIPIADAQSRRWFYDRIKEAVKALVDDLPQEDSKKKWKNWRQRTIFTFVMIGGFFTVIALGPLSIMLMVLCLQVLIYREVISLSSVPKKERDLPWARAMNAYFLGCLEYYLYGQNIHRALKRHPWLEAHLQPVFAHHTFISFSMYLLGFVWFVSTLRKGYYRFQMGQFAWTHMALALVVMQSQFMIENIFEGIFWFFLPIALVIVNDIFAYVFGFFFGRHQLIELSPKKTWEGYIGGGLMTMAFGFMLTALLSDWKFMVCPPPNLHMTAFSHVQCDVNPVFKPREYAVPYPLASLLSAVLRRQVSTVLIRPVQFHSLAISAFASLIAPFGGFFASGVKRAFNIKDFGNSIPGHGGVTDRFDCQFIMAAFSHTYFTSFIKVSTVTVGSVFSAFLALTPDRQKELFENIQEYLHTSGSVDTAAIAMSNTGA
;
A
#
# COMPACT_ATOMS: atom_id res chain seq x y z
N MET A 1 28.33 48.80 35.27
CA MET A 1 27.08 48.72 34.50
C MET A 1 27.32 49.44 33.18
N SER A 2 27.17 48.74 32.05
CA SER A 2 27.40 49.26 30.69
C SER A 2 26.05 49.73 30.13
N ASP A 3 25.87 51.04 29.99
CA ASP A 3 24.65 51.66 29.47
C ASP A 3 24.60 51.60 27.95
N ARG A 4 24.35 50.40 27.40
CA ARG A 4 24.06 50.20 25.98
C ARG A 4 22.72 49.45 25.82
N PRO A 5 21.73 50.00 25.09
CA PRO A 5 20.44 49.33 24.86
C PRO A 5 20.57 47.96 24.19
N GLN A 6 21.65 47.74 23.43
CA GLN A 6 21.96 46.47 22.79
C GLN A 6 22.37 45.37 23.78
N ASP A 7 23.07 45.73 24.87
CA ASP A 7 23.46 44.79 25.93
C ASP A 7 22.25 44.35 26.77
N PHE A 8 21.28 45.25 26.96
CA PHE A 8 19.99 44.91 27.56
C PHE A 8 19.18 43.97 26.67
N GLY A 9 19.12 44.22 25.36
CA GLY A 9 18.47 43.32 24.39
C GLY A 9 19.12 41.92 24.34
N PHE A 10 20.44 41.85 24.39
CA PHE A 10 21.19 40.60 24.40
C PHE A 10 21.05 39.85 25.74
N GLY A 11 21.05 40.58 26.86
CA GLY A 11 20.79 40.05 28.20
C GLY A 11 19.36 39.55 28.38
N LEU A 12 18.38 40.27 27.83
CA LEU A 12 16.97 39.87 27.80
C LEU A 12 16.78 38.63 26.92
N ALA A 13 17.35 38.60 25.72
CA ALA A 13 17.29 37.43 24.82
C ALA A 13 17.95 36.18 25.44
N ARG A 14 19.08 36.34 26.13
CA ARG A 14 19.78 35.25 26.83
C ARG A 14 19.00 34.80 28.08
N GLY A 15 18.37 35.74 28.78
CA GLY A 15 17.47 35.49 29.91
C GLY A 15 16.21 34.75 29.49
N THR A 16 15.53 35.18 28.43
CA THR A 16 14.33 34.54 27.87
C THR A 16 14.64 33.18 27.27
N ALA A 17 15.78 33.01 26.59
CA ALA A 17 16.22 31.70 26.08
C ALA A 17 16.55 30.72 27.22
N SER A 18 17.23 31.19 28.28
CA SER A 18 17.52 30.38 29.47
C SER A 18 16.24 30.01 30.23
N LEU A 19 15.29 30.95 30.36
CA LEU A 19 14.02 30.73 31.04
C LEU A 19 13.13 29.77 30.22
N PHE A 20 13.07 29.92 28.90
CA PHE A 20 12.40 28.97 28.01
C PHE A 20 13.02 27.57 28.10
N LYS A 21 14.35 27.44 28.04
CA LYS A 21 15.07 26.16 28.19
C LYS A 21 14.77 25.49 29.54
N LYS A 22 14.81 26.26 30.64
CA LYS A 22 14.55 25.74 32.00
C LYS A 22 13.07 25.42 32.26
N THR A 23 12.15 26.21 31.73
CA THR A 23 10.70 25.98 31.84
C THR A 23 10.27 24.76 31.02
N VAL A 24 10.75 24.62 29.78
CA VAL A 24 10.50 23.44 28.94
C VAL A 24 11.08 22.19 29.59
N PHE A 25 12.30 22.25 30.11
CA PHE A 25 12.92 21.14 30.84
C PHE A 25 12.15 20.78 32.13
N GLY A 26 11.71 21.77 32.92
CA GLY A 26 10.98 21.57 34.17
C GLY A 26 9.57 21.00 33.98
N MET A 27 8.84 21.46 32.96
CA MET A 27 7.53 20.92 32.58
C MET A 27 7.66 19.48 32.05
N THR A 28 8.68 19.23 31.23
CA THR A 28 8.97 17.92 30.63
C THR A 28 9.43 16.90 31.68
N ASP A 29 10.29 17.30 32.65
CA ASP A 29 10.71 16.42 33.75
C ASP A 29 9.54 16.03 34.65
N SER A 30 8.66 16.98 34.96
CA SER A 30 7.48 16.73 35.80
C SER A 30 6.46 15.83 35.10
N PHE A 31 6.22 16.05 33.79
CA PHE A 31 5.34 15.22 32.98
C PHE A 31 5.87 13.77 32.85
N SER A 32 7.18 13.58 32.65
CA SER A 32 7.79 12.25 32.54
C SER A 32 7.61 11.40 33.81
N LYS A 33 7.77 12.02 35.00
CA LYS A 33 7.58 11.34 36.29
C LYS A 33 6.11 10.98 36.54
N PHE A 34 5.18 11.87 36.18
CA PHE A 34 3.75 11.63 36.32
C PHE A 34 3.27 10.48 35.42
N THR A 35 3.60 10.54 34.13
CA THR A 35 3.29 9.51 33.14
C THR A 35 3.90 8.15 33.53
N ASP A 36 5.12 8.13 34.06
CA ASP A 36 5.77 6.90 34.52
C ASP A 36 5.08 6.26 35.72
N SER A 37 4.59 7.06 36.67
CA SER A 37 3.86 6.56 37.83
C SER A 37 2.52 5.91 37.44
N MET A 38 1.73 6.60 36.60
CA MET A 38 0.48 6.05 36.06
C MET A 38 0.71 4.79 35.25
N SER A 39 1.79 4.76 34.46
CA SER A 39 2.10 3.63 33.61
C SER A 39 2.57 2.39 34.38
N LYS A 40 3.21 2.55 35.55
CA LYS A 40 3.53 1.45 36.47
C LYS A 40 2.26 0.89 37.12
N GLY A 41 1.35 1.74 37.61
CA GLY A 41 0.09 1.32 38.20
C GLY A 41 -0.80 0.53 37.23
N LEU A 42 -0.93 1.01 35.99
CA LEU A 42 -1.71 0.33 34.95
C LEU A 42 -1.04 -0.95 34.43
N SER A 43 0.29 -1.05 34.50
CA SER A 43 0.99 -2.28 34.12
C SER A 43 0.75 -3.45 35.06
N ALA A 44 0.61 -3.18 36.36
CA ALA A 44 0.24 -4.20 37.33
C ALA A 44 -1.18 -4.72 37.07
N ALA A 45 -2.09 -3.84 36.62
CA ALA A 45 -3.47 -4.18 36.28
C ALA A 45 -3.62 -5.04 35.00
N THR A 46 -2.56 -5.20 34.19
CA THR A 46 -2.60 -6.05 32.99
C THR A 46 -2.67 -7.55 33.30
N LEU A 47 -2.41 -7.96 34.56
CA LEU A 47 -2.40 -9.35 35.03
C LEU A 47 -1.55 -10.31 34.16
N ASP A 48 -0.53 -9.77 33.48
CA ASP A 48 0.32 -10.48 32.53
C ASP A 48 1.82 -10.34 32.91
N PRO A 49 2.40 -11.32 33.63
CA PRO A 49 3.76 -11.24 34.14
C PRO A 49 4.83 -11.22 33.05
N ARG A 50 4.55 -11.80 31.87
CA ARG A 50 5.48 -11.78 30.73
C ARG A 50 5.55 -10.39 30.13
N PHE A 51 4.40 -9.74 29.95
CA PHE A 51 4.33 -8.37 29.45
C PHE A 51 5.04 -7.39 30.40
N GLN A 52 4.83 -7.53 31.72
CA GLN A 52 5.49 -6.70 32.73
C GLN A 52 7.02 -6.86 32.70
N THR A 53 7.51 -8.10 32.61
CA THR A 53 8.96 -8.40 32.56
C THR A 53 9.60 -7.92 31.25
N GLU A 54 8.96 -8.15 30.11
CA GLU A 54 9.48 -7.69 28.81
C GLU A 54 9.57 -6.16 28.73
N ARG A 55 8.58 -5.49 29.32
CA ARG A 55 8.54 -4.03 29.41
C ARG A 55 9.63 -3.47 30.31
N SER A 56 9.85 -4.02 31.49
CA SER A 56 10.91 -3.56 32.40
C SER A 56 12.31 -3.71 31.77
N MET A 57 12.56 -4.81 31.06
CA MET A 57 13.80 -5.02 30.32
C MET A 57 13.99 -4.02 29.17
N SER A 58 12.93 -3.69 28.44
CA SER A 58 13.00 -2.74 27.32
C SER A 58 13.33 -1.31 27.76
N ARG A 59 12.77 -0.86 28.89
CA ARG A 59 13.02 0.48 29.47
C ARG A 59 14.44 0.66 29.99
N VAL A 60 15.04 -0.39 30.58
CA VAL A 60 16.42 -0.31 31.09
C VAL A 60 17.44 -0.26 29.96
N ARG A 61 17.22 -1.01 28.87
CA ARG A 61 18.19 -1.11 27.76
C ARG A 61 18.15 0.07 26.80
N ASN A 62 16.98 0.67 26.57
CA ASN A 62 16.76 1.55 25.41
C ASN A 62 16.19 2.93 25.77
N LYS A 63 16.87 3.70 26.63
CA LYS A 63 16.48 5.10 26.89
C LYS A 63 16.68 5.99 25.65
N PRO A 64 15.72 6.88 25.32
CA PRO A 64 15.77 7.67 24.09
C PRO A 64 16.79 8.81 24.17
N LYS A 65 17.71 8.91 23.22
CA LYS A 65 18.82 9.88 23.25
C LYS A 65 18.47 11.27 22.68
N HIS A 66 17.43 11.38 21.86
CA HIS A 66 16.97 12.63 21.23
C HIS A 66 15.49 12.52 20.86
N ALA A 67 14.86 13.65 20.52
CA ALA A 67 13.41 13.81 20.40
C ALA A 67 12.82 12.90 19.31
N ILE A 68 13.46 12.84 18.15
CA ILE A 68 13.02 12.01 17.01
C ILE A 68 13.07 10.52 17.37
N TYR A 69 14.14 10.09 18.06
CA TYR A 69 14.26 8.72 18.53
C TYR A 69 13.29 8.40 19.68
N GLY A 70 12.95 9.39 20.51
CA GLY A 70 11.89 9.29 21.52
C GLY A 70 10.51 9.05 20.91
N VAL A 71 10.18 9.75 19.82
CA VAL A 71 8.93 9.56 19.07
C VAL A 71 8.90 8.17 18.40
N ALA A 72 9.96 7.78 17.69
CA ALA A 72 10.02 6.49 17.02
C ALA A 72 9.91 5.31 17.99
N ARG A 73 10.61 5.37 19.14
CA ARG A 73 10.52 4.35 20.19
C ARG A 73 9.18 4.34 20.92
N GLY A 74 8.60 5.53 21.15
CA GLY A 74 7.24 5.63 21.67
C GLY A 74 6.22 4.95 20.77
N ALA A 75 6.33 5.17 19.46
CA ALA A 75 5.46 4.54 18.45
C ALA A 75 5.65 3.02 18.38
N GLU A 76 6.90 2.54 18.42
CA GLU A 76 7.22 1.10 18.46
C GLU A 76 6.64 0.43 19.71
N SER A 77 6.76 1.07 20.88
CA SER A 77 6.21 0.58 22.14
C SER A 77 4.68 0.50 22.08
N LEU A 78 4.02 1.54 21.57
CA LEU A 78 2.56 1.55 21.38
C LEU A 78 2.10 0.44 20.42
N ALA A 79 2.77 0.30 19.28
CA ALA A 79 2.45 -0.74 18.30
C ALA A 79 2.59 -2.15 18.92
N LYS A 80 3.67 -2.40 19.65
CA LYS A 80 3.90 -3.67 20.38
C LYS A 80 2.83 -3.91 21.45
N SER A 81 2.40 -2.88 22.16
CA SER A 81 1.34 -2.98 23.17
C SER A 81 -0.04 -3.26 22.57
N VAL A 82 -0.39 -2.62 21.44
CA VAL A 82 -1.65 -2.85 20.72
C VAL A 82 -1.70 -4.26 20.15
N THR A 83 -0.64 -4.69 19.46
CA THR A 83 -0.54 -6.04 18.90
C THR A 83 -0.54 -7.12 19.98
N SER A 84 0.15 -6.92 21.11
CA SER A 84 0.12 -7.84 22.26
C SER A 84 -1.24 -7.88 22.97
N GLY A 85 -1.98 -6.77 22.99
CA GLY A 85 -3.35 -6.69 23.50
C GLY A 85 -4.31 -7.55 22.67
N ILE A 86 -4.30 -7.34 21.35
CA ILE A 86 -5.17 -8.07 20.41
C ILE A 86 -4.79 -9.56 20.34
N ALA A 87 -3.50 -9.87 20.22
CA ALA A 87 -3.03 -11.25 20.20
C ALA A 87 -3.36 -11.99 21.51
N GLY A 88 -3.40 -11.27 22.63
CA GLY A 88 -3.78 -11.82 23.93
C GLY A 88 -5.20 -12.37 23.99
N VAL A 89 -6.15 -11.85 23.20
CA VAL A 89 -7.53 -12.35 23.13
C VAL A 89 -7.60 -13.77 22.58
N VAL A 90 -6.69 -14.10 21.67
CA VAL A 90 -6.69 -15.39 20.97
C VAL A 90 -5.73 -16.36 21.64
N MET A 91 -4.52 -15.90 21.99
CA MET A 91 -3.49 -16.77 22.53
C MET A 91 -3.72 -17.13 24.00
N ARG A 92 -4.26 -16.22 24.83
CA ARG A 92 -4.44 -16.50 26.28
C ARG A 92 -5.50 -17.53 26.60
N PRO A 93 -6.66 -17.59 25.90
CA PRO A 93 -7.62 -18.68 26.09
C PRO A 93 -7.05 -20.04 25.68
N LEU A 94 -6.25 -20.10 24.61
CA LEU A 94 -5.59 -21.32 24.15
C LEU A 94 -4.52 -21.81 25.13
N GLU A 95 -3.63 -20.92 25.58
CA GLU A 95 -2.61 -21.23 26.59
C GLU A 95 -3.23 -21.63 27.93
N GLY A 96 -4.32 -20.98 28.34
CA GLY A 96 -5.06 -21.31 29.55
C GLY A 96 -5.75 -22.68 29.45
N ALA A 97 -6.35 -22.98 28.30
CA ALA A 97 -6.95 -24.28 28.03
C ALA A 97 -5.92 -25.42 28.05
N GLU A 98 -4.71 -25.17 27.56
CA GLU A 98 -3.61 -26.14 27.54
C GLU A 98 -3.06 -26.45 28.93
N GLN A 99 -3.05 -25.48 29.86
CA GLN A 99 -2.46 -25.63 31.20
C GLN A 99 -3.44 -26.10 32.27
N GLU A 100 -4.68 -25.61 32.29
CA GLU A 100 -5.66 -25.91 33.36
C GLU A 100 -7.03 -26.36 32.80
N GLY A 101 -7.09 -26.74 31.52
CA GLY A 101 -8.34 -27.18 30.88
C GLY A 101 -9.40 -26.07 30.83
N VAL A 102 -10.67 -26.42 31.04
CA VAL A 102 -11.81 -25.48 30.94
C VAL A 102 -11.69 -24.32 31.92
N GLY A 103 -11.19 -24.56 33.15
CA GLY A 103 -10.97 -23.50 34.14
C GLY A 103 -9.89 -22.50 33.71
N GLY A 104 -8.83 -23.00 33.08
CA GLY A 104 -7.77 -22.17 32.52
C GLY A 104 -8.20 -21.38 31.29
N PHE A 105 -9.10 -21.94 30.46
CA PHE A 105 -9.70 -21.22 29.33
C PHE A 105 -10.41 -19.94 29.80
N PHE A 106 -11.29 -20.02 30.80
CA PHE A 106 -12.00 -18.84 31.32
C PHE A 106 -11.06 -17.82 31.98
N LYS A 107 -10.04 -18.28 32.72
CA LYS A 107 -8.98 -17.40 33.24
C LYS A 107 -8.19 -16.72 32.09
N GLY A 108 -7.95 -17.45 31.02
CA GLY A 108 -7.30 -16.97 29.79
C GLY A 108 -8.12 -15.92 29.07
N VAL A 109 -9.45 -16.11 28.97
CA VAL A 109 -10.40 -15.12 28.45
C VAL A 109 -10.39 -13.86 29.30
N GLY A 110 -10.44 -13.99 30.63
CA GLY A 110 -10.37 -12.83 31.54
C GLY A 110 -9.07 -12.03 31.40
N LYS A 111 -7.92 -12.70 31.38
CA LYS A 111 -6.60 -12.07 31.14
C LYS A 111 -6.50 -11.43 29.75
N GLY A 112 -7.09 -12.06 28.73
CA GLY A 112 -7.14 -11.54 27.36
C GLY A 112 -7.95 -10.25 27.26
N LEU A 113 -9.17 -10.24 27.82
CA LEU A 113 -10.06 -9.07 27.80
C LEU A 113 -9.48 -7.87 28.57
N VAL A 114 -8.92 -8.12 29.76
CA VAL A 114 -8.23 -7.07 30.53
C VAL A 114 -7.01 -6.55 29.75
N GLY A 115 -6.26 -7.44 29.10
CA GLY A 115 -5.09 -7.09 28.30
C GLY A 115 -5.39 -6.23 27.07
N VAL A 116 -6.53 -6.42 26.40
CA VAL A 116 -6.95 -5.59 25.25
C VAL A 116 -7.14 -4.13 25.62
N VAL A 117 -7.66 -3.86 26.82
CA VAL A 117 -7.92 -2.49 27.27
C VAL A 117 -6.67 -1.89 27.91
N THR A 118 -6.04 -2.63 28.80
CA THR A 118 -4.94 -2.10 29.64
C THR A 118 -3.62 -1.95 28.88
N LYS A 119 -3.28 -2.86 27.96
CA LYS A 119 -1.99 -2.82 27.25
C LYS A 119 -1.87 -1.62 26.29
N PRO A 120 -2.86 -1.28 25.45
CA PRO A 120 -2.80 -0.07 24.62
C PRO A 120 -2.68 1.22 25.43
N VAL A 121 -3.41 1.32 26.54
CA VAL A 121 -3.34 2.47 27.45
C VAL A 121 -1.93 2.58 28.05
N VAL A 122 -1.36 1.47 28.49
CA VAL A 122 0.05 1.40 28.92
C VAL A 122 1.01 1.85 27.82
N GLY A 123 0.80 1.40 26.58
CA GLY A 123 1.62 1.78 25.41
C GLY A 123 1.51 3.27 25.07
N MET A 124 0.35 3.89 25.30
CA MET A 124 0.15 5.33 25.12
C MET A 124 0.91 6.15 26.17
N PHE A 125 0.88 5.72 27.43
CA PHE A 125 1.72 6.33 28.47
C PHE A 125 3.22 6.10 28.20
N ASP A 126 3.63 4.95 27.65
CA ASP A 126 5.00 4.73 27.20
C ASP A 126 5.40 5.65 26.05
N LEU A 127 4.50 5.90 25.10
CA LEU A 127 4.73 6.86 24.02
C LEU A 127 4.95 8.27 24.58
N ALA A 128 4.08 8.73 25.47
CA ALA A 128 4.22 10.02 26.13
C ALA A 128 5.55 10.13 26.91
N SER A 129 5.92 9.10 27.67
CA SER A 129 7.16 9.08 28.47
C SER A 129 8.41 9.13 27.57
N ASN A 130 8.46 8.30 26.51
CA ASN A 130 9.59 8.25 25.59
C ASN A 130 9.76 9.53 24.75
N VAL A 131 8.66 10.16 24.33
CA VAL A 131 8.68 11.46 23.61
C VAL A 131 9.25 12.55 24.53
N THR A 132 8.75 12.59 25.77
CA THR A 132 9.14 13.56 26.79
C THR A 132 10.62 13.41 27.18
N GLU A 133 11.09 12.17 27.40
CA GLU A 133 12.49 11.88 27.69
C GLU A 133 13.41 12.17 26.48
N GLY A 134 12.94 11.93 25.25
CA GLY A 134 13.66 12.29 24.02
C GLY A 134 13.84 13.81 23.85
N ILE A 135 12.79 14.59 24.12
CA ILE A 135 12.84 16.06 24.10
C ILE A 135 13.82 16.57 25.16
N ARG A 136 13.75 16.03 26.38
CA ARG A 136 14.70 16.34 27.46
C ARG A 136 16.14 16.09 27.04
N ASN A 137 16.43 14.91 26.50
CA ASN A 137 17.79 14.50 26.13
C ASN A 137 18.33 15.24 24.89
N THR A 138 17.48 15.89 24.11
CA THR A 138 17.93 16.76 22.98
C THR A 138 18.49 18.10 23.48
N THR A 139 18.01 18.60 24.62
CA THR A 139 18.43 19.90 25.17
C THR A 139 19.83 19.89 25.81
N THR A 140 20.42 18.71 26.01
CA THR A 140 21.76 18.50 26.60
C THR A 140 22.83 18.15 25.55
N VAL A 141 22.49 18.05 24.26
CA VAL A 141 23.41 17.61 23.19
C VAL A 141 24.38 18.70 22.72
N PHE A 142 24.08 19.98 22.94
CA PHE A 142 24.85 21.10 22.40
C PHE A 142 26.06 21.56 23.25
N GLU A 143 26.49 20.80 24.25
CA GLU A 143 27.60 21.16 25.16
C GLU A 143 28.80 20.20 25.10
N ARG A 144 29.03 19.48 23.99
CA ARG A 144 30.23 18.64 23.83
C ARG A 144 30.92 18.87 22.49
N ASP A 145 32.16 19.36 22.55
CA ASP A 145 33.08 19.33 21.42
C ASP A 145 33.32 17.86 21.01
N LEU A 146 33.22 17.58 19.70
CA LEU A 146 33.25 16.23 19.15
C LEU A 146 34.57 15.98 18.42
N ASP A 147 35.42 15.15 19.01
CA ASP A 147 36.61 14.62 18.33
C ASP A 147 36.22 13.54 17.31
N ARG A 148 36.86 13.56 16.13
CA ARG A 148 36.64 12.55 15.09
C ARG A 148 37.22 11.20 15.54
N GLN A 149 36.35 10.26 15.89
CA GLN A 149 36.71 8.91 16.34
C GLN A 149 36.97 7.91 15.20
N ARG A 150 36.60 8.22 13.94
CA ARG A 150 36.72 7.29 12.80
C ARG A 150 36.84 7.98 11.44
N LEU A 151 37.40 7.26 10.46
CA LEU A 151 37.49 7.70 9.07
C LEU A 151 36.10 7.77 8.38
N PRO A 152 35.94 8.59 7.33
CA PRO A 152 34.69 8.66 6.56
C PRO A 152 34.29 7.30 5.97
N ARG A 153 33.00 7.00 6.02
CA ARG A 153 32.44 5.75 5.48
C ARG A 153 32.53 5.71 3.95
N HIS A 154 32.76 4.52 3.40
CA HIS A 154 32.64 4.29 1.96
C HIS A 154 31.19 4.36 1.46
N ILE A 155 30.98 5.07 0.35
CA ILE A 155 29.69 5.13 -0.34
C ILE A 155 29.88 4.50 -1.71
N SER A 156 29.17 3.40 -1.96
CA SER A 156 29.22 2.67 -3.22
C SER A 156 28.60 3.47 -4.38
N ARG A 157 28.90 3.08 -5.63
CA ARG A 157 28.35 3.68 -6.86
C ARG A 157 26.82 3.75 -6.88
N SER A 158 26.13 2.83 -6.18
CA SER A 158 24.66 2.78 -6.11
C SER A 158 24.04 3.79 -5.13
N GLY A 159 24.86 4.50 -4.35
CA GLY A 159 24.41 5.41 -3.29
C GLY A 159 23.82 4.69 -2.06
N ILE A 160 23.89 3.35 -2.01
CA ILE A 160 23.40 2.55 -0.89
C ILE A 160 24.45 2.53 0.23
N ILE A 161 24.01 2.83 1.44
CA ILE A 161 24.86 2.83 2.64
C ILE A 161 24.96 1.41 3.20
N THR A 162 26.16 0.86 3.23
CA THR A 162 26.47 -0.46 3.81
C THR A 162 26.99 -0.35 5.24
N ALA A 163 27.15 -1.51 5.90
CA ALA A 163 27.80 -1.60 7.21
C ALA A 163 29.22 -1.00 7.13
N TYR A 164 29.64 -0.29 8.16
CA TYR A 164 30.96 0.34 8.16
C TYR A 164 32.07 -0.71 8.09
N SER A 165 32.87 -0.65 7.05
CA SER A 165 34.10 -1.43 6.90
C SER A 165 35.30 -0.50 7.08
N ALA A 166 36.15 -0.80 8.08
CA ALA A 166 37.36 -0.02 8.32
C ALA A 166 38.30 -0.06 7.10
N ARG A 167 38.36 -1.21 6.40
CA ARG A 167 39.15 -1.40 5.18
C ARG A 167 38.66 -0.47 4.05
N GLU A 168 37.37 -0.46 3.76
CA GLU A 168 36.83 0.38 2.68
C GLU A 168 36.92 1.88 3.00
N ALA A 169 36.71 2.26 4.25
CA ALA A 169 36.87 3.63 4.72
C ALA A 169 38.31 4.14 4.54
N LEU A 170 39.29 3.28 4.78
CA LEU A 170 40.72 3.56 4.59
C LEU A 170 41.09 3.70 3.10
N GLY A 171 40.58 2.83 2.24
CA GLY A 171 40.76 2.97 0.78
C GLY A 171 40.17 4.28 0.23
N GLN A 172 39.00 4.68 0.73
CA GLN A 172 38.41 5.98 0.37
C GLN A 172 39.16 7.18 0.96
N ALA A 173 39.77 7.03 2.13
CA ALA A 173 40.62 8.08 2.70
C ALA A 173 41.85 8.33 1.79
N TRP A 174 42.52 7.26 1.33
CA TRP A 174 43.64 7.39 0.40
C TRP A 174 43.29 8.08 -0.90
N MET A 175 42.10 7.84 -1.48
CA MET A 175 41.68 8.58 -2.69
C MET A 175 41.62 10.10 -2.50
N ARG A 176 41.36 10.57 -1.27
CA ARG A 176 41.31 12.00 -0.95
C ARG A 176 42.69 12.60 -0.65
N GLU A 177 43.65 11.76 -0.27
CA GLU A 177 45.01 12.17 0.10
C GLU A 177 45.98 12.09 -1.10
N LEU A 178 45.82 11.08 -1.95
CA LEU A 178 46.68 10.85 -3.13
C LEU A 178 46.57 12.01 -4.13
N ASN A 179 47.73 12.44 -4.64
CA ASN A 179 47.87 13.52 -5.64
C ASN A 179 47.00 14.76 -5.33
N LYS A 180 47.01 15.22 -4.07
CA LYS A 180 46.23 16.40 -3.61
C LYS A 180 44.72 16.27 -3.87
N GLY A 181 44.19 15.04 -3.80
CA GLY A 181 42.76 14.75 -3.96
C GLY A 181 42.29 14.58 -5.41
N ALA A 182 43.21 14.34 -6.36
CA ALA A 182 42.87 14.11 -7.76
C ALA A 182 41.86 12.97 -7.97
N TYR A 183 41.83 11.99 -7.06
CA TYR A 183 40.96 10.81 -7.14
C TYR A 183 39.78 10.87 -6.16
N ALA A 184 39.53 12.02 -5.52
CA ALA A 184 38.52 12.15 -4.47
C ALA A 184 37.08 11.90 -4.97
N LEU A 185 36.84 12.09 -6.27
CA LEU A 185 35.55 11.90 -6.94
C LEU A 185 35.39 10.51 -7.60
N ASP A 186 36.47 9.73 -7.67
CA ASP A 186 36.42 8.40 -8.27
C ASP A 186 35.68 7.43 -7.34
N ASN A 187 34.96 6.47 -7.92
CA ASN A 187 34.25 5.47 -7.12
C ASN A 187 35.22 4.35 -6.72
N TYR A 188 35.58 4.30 -5.44
CA TYR A 188 36.39 3.24 -4.85
C TYR A 188 35.71 1.87 -4.99
N LEU A 189 36.47 0.85 -5.39
CA LEU A 189 36.03 -0.53 -5.48
C LEU A 189 36.82 -1.45 -4.53
N ALA A 190 38.15 -1.45 -4.62
CA ALA A 190 38.99 -2.34 -3.82
C ALA A 190 40.43 -1.81 -3.66
N HIS A 191 41.17 -2.33 -2.68
CA HIS A 191 42.62 -2.17 -2.61
C HIS A 191 43.30 -3.44 -2.08
N LEU A 192 44.60 -3.56 -2.38
CA LEU A 192 45.47 -4.61 -1.88
C LEU A 192 46.82 -4.01 -1.47
N GLU A 193 47.28 -4.34 -0.27
CA GLU A 193 48.64 -4.04 0.20
C GLU A 193 49.56 -5.20 -0.20
N LEU A 194 50.69 -4.90 -0.85
CA LEU A 194 51.59 -5.94 -1.35
C LEU A 194 52.59 -6.38 -0.26
N PRO A 195 52.68 -7.67 0.08
CA PRO A 195 53.62 -8.14 1.11
C PRO A 195 55.08 -7.81 0.73
N HIS A 196 55.88 -7.34 1.68
CA HIS A 196 57.32 -7.06 1.53
C HIS A 196 57.69 -5.86 0.64
N SER A 197 56.71 -5.11 0.17
CA SER A 197 56.91 -3.83 -0.53
C SER A 197 55.96 -2.82 0.09
N ASP A 198 56.39 -1.60 0.40
CA ASP A 198 55.50 -0.54 0.93
C ASP A 198 54.52 0.00 -0.15
N MET A 199 54.09 -0.88 -1.04
CA MET A 199 53.34 -0.66 -2.27
C MET A 199 51.88 -1.09 -2.09
N ILE A 200 50.96 -0.24 -2.53
CA ILE A 200 49.53 -0.44 -2.43
C ILE A 200 48.94 -0.29 -3.83
N VAL A 201 48.04 -1.21 -4.18
CA VAL A 201 47.28 -1.18 -5.43
C VAL A 201 45.83 -0.84 -5.10
N LEU A 202 45.36 0.26 -5.67
CA LEU A 202 44.02 0.80 -5.51
C LEU A 202 43.24 0.63 -6.82
N LEU A 203 42.03 0.11 -6.72
CA LEU A 203 41.11 -0.10 -7.83
C LEU A 203 39.87 0.77 -7.65
N THR A 204 39.60 1.59 -8.65
CA THR A 204 38.34 2.33 -8.82
C THR A 204 37.59 1.77 -10.03
N TYR A 205 36.35 2.20 -10.25
CA TYR A 205 35.62 1.85 -11.48
C TYR A 205 36.22 2.46 -12.75
N GLN A 206 37.12 3.44 -12.63
CA GLN A 206 37.70 4.14 -13.78
C GLN A 206 39.18 3.82 -13.99
N ARG A 207 39.93 3.52 -12.92
CA ARG A 207 41.39 3.46 -12.91
C ARG A 207 41.95 2.41 -11.94
N LEU A 208 43.10 1.86 -12.31
CA LEU A 208 44.03 1.11 -11.45
C LEU A 208 45.19 2.04 -11.07
N ILE A 209 45.50 2.16 -9.78
CA ILE A 209 46.52 3.07 -9.27
C ILE A 209 47.46 2.28 -8.35
N MET A 210 48.76 2.36 -8.58
CA MET A 210 49.77 1.76 -7.70
C MET A 210 50.61 2.87 -7.07
N PHE A 211 50.72 2.87 -5.74
CA PHE A 211 51.43 3.93 -5.01
C PHE A 211 52.24 3.37 -3.84
N ARG A 212 53.29 4.09 -3.44
CA ARG A 212 54.16 3.78 -2.30
C ARG A 212 53.81 4.63 -1.10
N ARG A 213 53.77 4.02 0.08
CA ARG A 213 53.62 4.71 1.36
C ARG A 213 54.99 5.13 1.90
N SER A 214 55.15 6.42 2.27
CA SER A 214 56.34 6.86 3.01
C SER A 214 56.25 6.38 4.46
N LYS A 215 57.32 5.76 4.98
CA LYS A 215 57.45 5.51 6.43
C LYS A 215 57.66 6.84 7.15
N PRO A 216 57.10 7.03 8.37
CA PRO A 216 57.43 8.17 9.20
C PRO A 216 58.88 8.03 9.71
N ASP A 217 59.67 9.10 9.62
CA ASP A 217 61.08 9.12 10.04
C ASP A 217 61.23 8.81 11.54
N GLU A 218 62.05 7.81 11.89
CA GLU A 218 62.52 7.57 13.25
C GLU A 218 63.55 8.65 13.64
N ALA A 219 63.06 9.78 14.17
CA ALA A 219 63.91 10.80 14.79
C ALA A 219 63.40 11.11 16.20
N GLY A 220 64.08 10.54 17.20
CA GLY A 220 64.21 11.10 18.55
C GLY A 220 63.08 10.82 19.54
N MET A 221 63.22 9.76 20.34
CA MET A 221 62.90 9.87 21.77
C MET A 221 63.70 8.85 22.57
N THR A 222 64.64 9.38 23.34
CA THR A 222 65.52 8.69 24.28
C THR A 222 64.76 7.96 25.39
N VAL A 223 65.37 6.86 25.81
CA VAL A 223 65.03 6.00 26.95
C VAL A 223 64.80 6.79 28.24
N GLY A 224 63.69 6.49 28.93
CA GLY A 224 63.43 6.83 30.33
C GLY A 224 62.73 5.66 31.00
N ALA A 225 63.45 4.93 31.84
CA ALA A 225 62.97 3.77 32.59
C ALA A 225 62.14 4.17 33.82
N ALA A 226 61.02 3.47 34.07
CA ALA A 226 60.57 3.03 35.39
C ALA A 226 59.19 2.34 35.31
N GLY A 227 59.02 1.23 36.04
CA GLY A 227 57.71 0.79 36.55
C GLY A 227 57.18 -0.54 36.02
N SER A 228 57.53 -1.62 36.72
CA SER A 228 56.96 -2.96 36.59
C SER A 228 55.50 -3.05 37.08
N SER A 229 54.64 -3.73 36.32
CA SER A 229 53.72 -4.74 36.86
C SER A 229 53.13 -5.61 35.75
N THR A 230 53.29 -6.91 35.93
CA THR A 230 52.66 -8.02 35.21
C THR A 230 51.15 -8.04 35.41
N GLU A 231 50.38 -8.12 34.33
CA GLU A 231 49.10 -8.83 34.31
C GLU A 231 48.74 -9.31 32.90
N THR A 232 48.53 -10.61 32.80
CA THR A 232 48.14 -11.38 31.61
C THR A 232 46.65 -11.20 31.29
N GLY A 233 46.31 -10.79 30.08
CA GLY A 233 44.92 -10.78 29.61
C GLY A 233 44.78 -10.23 28.19
N THR A 234 44.24 -11.06 27.30
CA THR A 234 43.95 -10.82 25.88
C THR A 234 43.37 -9.43 25.58
N ALA A 235 44.17 -8.56 24.95
CA ALA A 235 43.75 -7.23 24.51
C ALA A 235 43.52 -7.22 22.98
N THR A 236 42.27 -6.97 22.59
CA THR A 236 41.89 -6.50 21.28
C THR A 236 42.44 -5.08 21.12
N GLY A 237 43.44 -4.92 20.25
CA GLY A 237 44.11 -3.64 20.01
C GLY A 237 43.17 -2.62 19.36
N ALA A 238 42.53 -1.79 20.17
CA ALA A 238 41.98 -0.52 19.75
C ALA A 238 43.15 0.43 19.45
N VAL A 239 43.50 0.56 18.17
CA VAL A 239 44.44 1.59 17.71
C VAL A 239 43.73 2.94 17.85
N GLY A 240 44.06 3.67 18.92
CA GLY A 240 43.69 5.06 19.08
C GLY A 240 44.34 5.87 17.96
N ILE A 241 43.53 6.44 17.06
CA ILE A 241 43.99 7.38 16.06
C ILE A 241 44.14 8.73 16.78
N SER A 242 45.31 8.95 17.36
CA SER A 242 45.72 10.29 17.72
C SER A 242 45.83 11.12 16.44
N SER A 243 45.45 12.39 16.57
CA SER A 243 45.61 13.48 15.63
C SER A 243 46.99 13.48 14.95
N ALA A 244 47.13 12.73 13.86
CA ALA A 244 48.28 12.75 12.98
C ALA A 244 47.86 13.32 11.61
N THR A 245 47.58 14.62 11.59
CA THR A 245 47.70 15.46 10.39
C THR A 245 49.18 15.72 10.09
N ASN A 246 49.98 14.66 9.98
CA ASN A 246 51.30 14.71 9.37
C ASN A 246 51.19 13.96 8.05
N ALA A 247 51.09 14.74 6.97
CA ALA A 247 50.99 14.27 5.61
C ALA A 247 52.22 13.43 5.24
N ALA A 248 52.14 12.13 5.43
CA ALA A 248 53.03 11.18 4.77
C ALA A 248 52.77 11.31 3.27
N LYS A 249 53.72 11.89 2.52
CA LYS A 249 53.63 12.01 1.06
C LYS A 249 53.59 10.60 0.45
N ALA A 250 52.41 10.13 0.07
CA ALA A 250 52.24 8.93 -0.74
C ALA A 250 52.60 9.27 -2.20
N HIS A 251 53.47 8.49 -2.82
CA HIS A 251 53.95 8.69 -4.19
C HIS A 251 53.30 7.69 -5.13
N VAL A 252 52.60 8.14 -6.17
CA VAL A 252 52.01 7.26 -7.19
C VAL A 252 53.12 6.78 -8.14
N GLU A 253 53.27 5.47 -8.31
CA GLU A 253 54.24 4.88 -9.25
C GLU A 253 53.69 4.89 -10.67
N TRP A 254 52.44 4.45 -10.83
CA TRP A 254 51.73 4.47 -12.11
C TRP A 254 50.23 4.42 -11.89
N GLU A 255 49.49 4.91 -12.88
CA GLU A 255 48.04 4.81 -12.98
C GLU A 255 47.64 4.33 -14.38
N GLN A 256 46.54 3.59 -14.48
CA GLN A 256 46.04 3.03 -15.72
C GLN A 256 44.52 3.14 -15.79
N GLU A 257 43.99 3.78 -16.83
CA GLU A 257 42.55 3.85 -17.05
C GLU A 257 42.00 2.49 -17.51
N ILE A 258 40.88 2.04 -16.94
CA ILE A 258 40.30 0.73 -17.23
C ILE A 258 39.79 0.65 -18.67
N LYS A 259 39.27 1.76 -19.21
CA LYS A 259 38.78 1.85 -20.60
C LYS A 259 39.87 1.65 -21.66
N SER A 260 41.15 1.82 -21.32
CA SER A 260 42.26 1.69 -22.26
C SER A 260 42.97 0.34 -22.15
N LEU A 261 42.44 -0.61 -21.36
CA LEU A 261 42.96 -1.97 -21.27
C LEU A 261 42.46 -2.81 -22.44
N HIS A 262 43.37 -3.56 -23.09
CA HIS A 262 43.01 -4.52 -24.13
C HIS A 262 42.69 -5.89 -23.54
N SER A 263 43.53 -6.40 -22.64
CA SER A 263 43.28 -7.66 -21.93
C SER A 263 44.00 -7.71 -20.59
N ILE A 264 43.55 -8.60 -19.70
CA ILE A 264 44.13 -8.82 -18.37
C ILE A 264 44.43 -10.30 -18.25
N GLN A 265 45.69 -10.64 -17.98
CA GLN A 265 46.13 -12.04 -17.84
C GLN A 265 46.56 -12.33 -16.39
N LEU A 266 46.14 -13.49 -15.91
CA LEU A 266 46.49 -13.99 -14.58
C LEU A 266 47.74 -14.85 -14.68
N GLU A 267 48.86 -14.40 -14.13
CA GLU A 267 50.14 -15.09 -14.17
C GLU A 267 50.45 -15.80 -12.84
N THR A 268 51.51 -16.60 -12.79
CA THR A 268 51.93 -17.34 -11.59
C THR A 268 52.51 -16.44 -10.49
N THR A 269 53.02 -15.26 -10.87
CA THR A 269 53.67 -14.29 -9.97
C THR A 269 52.88 -12.98 -9.82
N GLY A 270 51.78 -12.79 -10.57
CA GLY A 270 51.03 -11.53 -10.55
C GLY A 270 49.95 -11.41 -11.63
N ILE A 271 49.52 -10.19 -11.90
CA ILE A 271 48.52 -9.87 -12.94
C ILE A 271 49.17 -8.95 -13.96
N SER A 272 49.15 -9.34 -15.24
CA SER A 272 49.62 -8.48 -16.33
C SER A 272 48.46 -7.78 -17.03
N LEU A 273 48.61 -6.46 -17.18
CA LEU A 273 47.69 -5.59 -17.90
C LEU A 273 48.25 -5.37 -19.31
N LYS A 274 47.53 -5.78 -20.35
CA LYS A 274 47.95 -5.54 -21.74
C LYS A 274 47.24 -4.32 -22.31
N LEU A 275 48.04 -3.43 -22.90
CA LEU A 275 47.56 -2.25 -23.60
C LEU A 275 47.34 -2.55 -25.09
N PRO A 276 46.41 -1.83 -25.76
CA PRO A 276 46.20 -2.00 -27.19
C PRO A 276 47.44 -1.60 -27.99
N ALA A 277 47.62 -2.21 -29.17
CA ALA A 277 48.67 -1.81 -30.09
C ALA A 277 48.50 -0.34 -30.50
N THR A 278 49.60 0.39 -30.61
CA THR A 278 49.60 1.72 -31.21
C THR A 278 49.24 1.61 -32.71
N PRO A 279 48.79 2.70 -33.35
CA PRO A 279 48.48 2.71 -34.79
C PRO A 279 49.64 2.22 -35.69
N GLU A 280 50.86 2.22 -35.17
CA GLU A 280 52.11 1.79 -35.83
C GLU A 280 52.42 0.29 -35.61
N GLY A 281 51.54 -0.46 -34.92
CA GLY A 281 51.68 -1.90 -34.67
C GLY A 281 52.58 -2.28 -33.48
N TYR A 282 53.10 -1.30 -32.75
CA TYR A 282 53.87 -1.55 -31.52
C TYR A 282 52.94 -1.79 -30.33
N VAL A 283 53.15 -2.87 -29.57
CA VAL A 283 52.42 -3.16 -28.34
C VAL A 283 53.29 -2.74 -27.15
N PRO A 284 52.95 -1.66 -26.43
CA PRO A 284 53.74 -1.26 -25.28
C PRO A 284 53.62 -2.29 -24.14
N PRO A 285 54.71 -2.56 -23.40
CA PRO A 285 54.64 -3.38 -22.20
C PRO A 285 53.73 -2.68 -21.18
N GLY A 286 52.62 -3.32 -20.83
CA GLY A 286 51.69 -2.75 -19.86
C GLY A 286 52.09 -3.04 -18.41
N PRO A 287 51.45 -2.38 -17.43
CA PRO A 287 51.83 -2.50 -16.02
C PRO A 287 51.64 -3.93 -15.49
N PHE A 288 52.55 -4.35 -14.62
CA PHE A 288 52.49 -5.63 -13.92
C PHE A 288 52.22 -5.43 -12.43
N ILE A 289 51.28 -6.20 -11.88
CA ILE A 289 50.93 -6.16 -10.46
C ILE A 289 51.50 -7.42 -9.77
N PRO A 290 52.58 -7.32 -8.99
CA PRO A 290 53.24 -8.47 -8.39
C PRO A 290 52.48 -8.94 -7.14
N ILE A 291 51.67 -9.98 -7.28
CA ILE A 291 50.90 -10.58 -6.17
C ILE A 291 51.34 -12.04 -6.02
N ALA A 292 52.22 -12.30 -5.06
CA ALA A 292 52.76 -13.64 -4.80
C ALA A 292 51.69 -14.61 -4.29
N ASP A 293 50.79 -14.14 -3.41
CA ASP A 293 49.71 -14.96 -2.85
C ASP A 293 48.63 -15.29 -3.89
N ALA A 294 48.39 -16.58 -4.11
CA ALA A 294 47.44 -17.06 -5.11
C ALA A 294 45.98 -16.68 -4.77
N GLN A 295 45.61 -16.65 -3.49
CA GLN A 295 44.25 -16.32 -3.06
C GLN A 295 43.94 -14.83 -3.29
N SER A 296 44.82 -13.95 -2.82
CA SER A 296 44.71 -12.50 -3.00
C SER A 296 44.78 -12.12 -4.48
N ARG A 297 45.61 -12.82 -5.27
CA ARG A 297 45.73 -12.59 -6.71
C ARG A 297 44.44 -12.91 -7.45
N ARG A 298 43.81 -14.06 -7.19
CA ARG A 298 42.50 -14.41 -7.78
C ARG A 298 41.41 -13.43 -7.35
N TRP A 299 41.35 -13.11 -6.05
CA TRP A 299 40.37 -12.17 -5.51
C TRP A 299 40.46 -10.79 -6.18
N PHE A 300 41.67 -10.25 -6.35
CA PHE A 300 41.86 -8.94 -6.97
C PHE A 300 41.55 -8.97 -8.47
N TYR A 301 41.92 -10.05 -9.17
CA TYR A 301 41.59 -10.25 -10.59
C TYR A 301 40.06 -10.23 -10.84
N ASP A 302 39.27 -10.87 -9.97
CA ASP A 302 37.80 -10.84 -10.08
C ASP A 302 37.22 -9.43 -9.86
N ARG A 303 37.84 -8.61 -8.99
CA ARG A 303 37.42 -7.21 -8.80
C ARG A 303 37.71 -6.35 -10.03
N ILE A 304 38.82 -6.58 -10.72
CA ILE A 304 39.11 -5.85 -11.97
C ILE A 304 38.08 -6.24 -13.05
N LYS A 305 37.71 -7.52 -13.16
CA LYS A 305 36.63 -7.96 -14.08
C LYS A 305 35.30 -7.28 -13.80
N GLU A 306 34.95 -7.10 -12.53
CA GLU A 306 33.73 -6.39 -12.11
C GLU A 306 33.75 -4.94 -12.61
N ALA A 307 34.88 -4.25 -12.47
CA ALA A 307 35.04 -2.88 -12.96
C ALA A 307 34.92 -2.79 -14.49
N VAL A 308 35.54 -3.73 -15.24
CA VAL A 308 35.44 -3.79 -16.71
C VAL A 308 34.00 -4.05 -17.17
N LYS A 309 33.29 -4.98 -16.53
CA LYS A 309 31.90 -5.27 -16.87
C LYS A 309 31.00 -4.05 -16.66
N ALA A 310 31.19 -3.35 -15.54
CA ALA A 310 30.44 -2.15 -15.22
C ALA A 310 30.66 -1.00 -16.23
N LEU A 311 31.78 -1.00 -16.97
CA LEU A 311 32.05 -0.06 -18.06
C LEU A 311 31.33 -0.46 -19.37
N VAL A 312 31.28 -1.76 -19.67
CA VAL A 312 30.59 -2.29 -20.86
C VAL A 312 29.08 -2.08 -20.78
N ASP A 313 28.49 -2.26 -19.58
CA ASP A 313 27.06 -2.04 -19.34
C ASP A 313 26.64 -0.56 -19.50
N ASP A 314 27.58 0.40 -19.44
CA ASP A 314 27.32 1.83 -19.64
C ASP A 314 27.31 2.26 -21.13
N LEU A 315 27.62 1.37 -22.09
CA LEU A 315 27.63 1.69 -23.54
C LEU A 315 26.20 1.72 -24.14
N PRO A 316 25.81 2.78 -24.87
CA PRO A 316 24.44 2.94 -25.34
C PRO A 316 24.20 2.26 -26.70
N GLN A 317 23.70 1.01 -26.77
CA GLN A 317 23.24 0.48 -28.07
C GLN A 317 22.09 -0.57 -28.15
N GLU A 318 21.39 -0.97 -27.09
CA GLU A 318 20.20 -1.86 -27.20
C GLU A 318 18.87 -1.33 -26.64
N ASP A 319 18.88 -0.31 -25.76
CA ASP A 319 17.68 0.08 -25.01
C ASP A 319 16.63 0.90 -25.78
N SER A 320 17.03 1.63 -26.81
CA SER A 320 16.13 2.55 -27.55
C SER A 320 15.02 1.80 -28.32
N LYS A 321 15.36 0.72 -29.04
CA LYS A 321 14.38 -0.07 -29.82
C LYS A 321 13.38 -0.79 -28.91
N LYS A 322 13.84 -1.30 -27.75
CA LYS A 322 13.00 -1.96 -26.75
C LYS A 322 12.01 -0.98 -26.10
N LYS A 323 12.46 0.24 -25.82
CA LYS A 323 11.62 1.33 -25.28
C LYS A 323 10.49 1.72 -26.24
N TRP A 324 10.79 1.92 -27.52
CA TRP A 324 9.78 2.24 -28.55
C TRP A 324 8.77 1.11 -28.76
N LYS A 325 9.22 -0.16 -28.76
CA LYS A 325 8.34 -1.32 -28.84
C LYS A 325 7.33 -1.34 -27.68
N ASN A 326 7.81 -1.14 -26.45
CA ASN A 326 6.96 -1.13 -25.25
C ASN A 326 5.98 0.05 -25.24
N TRP A 327 6.41 1.24 -25.65
CA TRP A 327 5.55 2.41 -25.75
C TRP A 327 4.43 2.21 -26.80
N ARG A 328 4.78 1.68 -27.96
CA ARG A 328 3.81 1.35 -29.03
C ARG A 328 2.78 0.34 -28.55
N GLN A 329 3.23 -0.75 -27.91
CA GLN A 329 2.32 -1.77 -27.35
C GLN A 329 1.36 -1.16 -26.33
N ARG A 330 1.86 -0.35 -25.39
CA ARG A 330 1.01 0.29 -24.39
C ARG A 330 -0.04 1.22 -25.02
N THR A 331 0.35 2.00 -26.02
CA THR A 331 -0.56 2.94 -26.67
C THR A 331 -1.69 2.19 -27.38
N ILE A 332 -1.37 1.15 -28.16
CA ILE A 332 -2.36 0.34 -28.89
C ILE A 332 -3.34 -0.33 -27.92
N PHE A 333 -2.85 -1.04 -26.90
CA PHE A 333 -3.72 -1.73 -25.95
C PHE A 333 -4.60 -0.77 -25.14
N THR A 334 -4.15 0.47 -24.90
CA THR A 334 -4.96 1.49 -24.25
C THR A 334 -6.18 1.87 -25.09
N PHE A 335 -5.99 2.14 -26.39
CA PHE A 335 -7.11 2.43 -27.30
C PHE A 335 -8.02 1.22 -27.49
N VAL A 336 -7.47 0.00 -27.58
CA VAL A 336 -8.26 -1.24 -27.67
C VAL A 336 -9.14 -1.43 -26.43
N MET A 337 -8.61 -1.21 -25.22
CA MET A 337 -9.39 -1.35 -23.98
C MET A 337 -10.50 -0.29 -23.89
N ILE A 338 -10.19 0.99 -24.21
CA ILE A 338 -11.18 2.06 -24.17
C ILE A 338 -12.29 1.80 -25.20
N GLY A 339 -11.92 1.52 -26.46
CA GLY A 339 -12.87 1.21 -27.53
C GLY A 339 -13.70 -0.02 -27.21
N GLY A 340 -13.08 -1.09 -26.70
CA GLY A 340 -13.75 -2.31 -26.26
C GLY A 340 -14.76 -2.06 -25.14
N PHE A 341 -14.39 -1.27 -24.12
CA PHE A 341 -15.28 -0.95 -22.99
C PHE A 341 -16.53 -0.19 -23.44
N PHE A 342 -16.38 0.85 -24.26
CA PHE A 342 -17.52 1.59 -24.79
C PHE A 342 -18.35 0.76 -25.77
N THR A 343 -17.72 -0.13 -26.54
CA THR A 343 -18.44 -1.09 -27.40
C THR A 343 -19.31 -2.03 -26.58
N VAL A 344 -18.77 -2.59 -25.49
CA VAL A 344 -19.53 -3.43 -24.56
C VAL A 344 -20.69 -2.65 -23.94
N ILE A 345 -20.46 -1.40 -23.51
CA ILE A 345 -21.56 -0.57 -23.00
C ILE A 345 -22.63 -0.37 -24.07
N ALA A 346 -22.26 -0.09 -25.32
CA ALA A 346 -23.19 0.13 -26.41
C ALA A 346 -23.99 -1.13 -26.80
N LEU A 347 -23.39 -2.31 -26.69
CA LEU A 347 -24.05 -3.61 -26.89
C LEU A 347 -25.06 -3.94 -25.77
N GLY A 348 -24.97 -3.27 -24.63
CA GLY A 348 -26.01 -3.27 -23.61
C GLY A 348 -25.81 -4.19 -22.41
N PRO A 349 -26.83 -4.31 -21.53
CA PRO A 349 -26.72 -4.93 -20.21
C PRO A 349 -26.16 -6.35 -20.23
N LEU A 350 -26.62 -7.21 -21.15
CA LEU A 350 -26.13 -8.59 -21.24
C LEU A 350 -24.62 -8.65 -21.47
N SER A 351 -24.10 -7.84 -22.39
CA SER A 351 -22.68 -7.82 -22.70
C SER A 351 -21.84 -7.25 -21.57
N ILE A 352 -22.35 -6.25 -20.84
CA ILE A 352 -21.70 -5.70 -19.65
C ILE A 352 -21.63 -6.77 -18.54
N MET A 353 -22.72 -7.50 -18.30
CA MET A 353 -22.74 -8.59 -17.31
C MET A 353 -21.74 -9.70 -17.67
N LEU A 354 -21.69 -10.13 -18.93
CA LEU A 354 -20.73 -11.13 -19.40
C LEU A 354 -19.28 -10.64 -19.23
N MET A 355 -19.02 -9.36 -19.51
CA MET A 355 -17.70 -8.75 -19.26
C MET A 355 -17.36 -8.75 -17.77
N VAL A 356 -18.29 -8.37 -16.89
CA VAL A 356 -18.09 -8.37 -15.43
C VAL A 356 -17.77 -9.79 -14.93
N LEU A 357 -18.52 -10.81 -15.38
CA LEU A 357 -18.26 -12.20 -15.05
C LEU A 357 -16.89 -12.69 -15.57
N CYS A 358 -16.50 -12.30 -16.78
CA CYS A 358 -15.18 -12.64 -17.33
C CYS A 358 -14.05 -12.00 -16.52
N LEU A 359 -14.17 -10.70 -16.20
CA LEU A 359 -13.19 -9.98 -15.38
C LEU A 359 -13.10 -10.56 -13.96
N GLN A 360 -14.24 -10.94 -13.37
CA GLN A 360 -14.29 -11.63 -12.08
C GLN A 360 -13.42 -12.90 -12.09
N VAL A 361 -13.59 -13.77 -13.09
CA VAL A 361 -12.82 -15.02 -13.19
C VAL A 361 -11.32 -14.73 -13.36
N LEU A 362 -10.95 -13.72 -14.16
CA LEU A 362 -9.56 -13.33 -14.37
C LEU A 362 -8.90 -12.79 -13.08
N ILE A 363 -9.60 -11.89 -12.37
CA ILE A 363 -9.11 -11.32 -11.10
C ILE A 363 -9.01 -12.42 -10.04
N TYR A 364 -10.04 -13.26 -9.91
CA TYR A 364 -10.03 -14.37 -8.97
C TYR A 364 -8.83 -15.30 -9.21
N ARG A 365 -8.57 -15.64 -10.49
CA ARG A 365 -7.41 -16.46 -10.86
C ARG A 365 -6.08 -15.81 -10.47
N GLU A 366 -5.91 -14.51 -10.72
CA GLU A 366 -4.71 -13.77 -10.32
C GLU A 366 -4.52 -13.79 -8.80
N VAL A 367 -5.57 -13.50 -8.03
CA VAL A 367 -5.52 -13.46 -6.56
C VAL A 367 -5.23 -14.84 -5.96
N ILE A 368 -5.85 -15.91 -6.46
CA ILE A 368 -5.58 -17.28 -6.01
C ILE A 368 -4.16 -17.72 -6.36
N SER A 369 -3.62 -17.27 -7.50
CA SER A 369 -2.26 -17.62 -7.88
C SER A 369 -1.19 -17.12 -6.90
N LEU A 370 -1.48 -16.07 -6.13
CA LEU A 370 -0.55 -15.53 -5.12
C LEU A 370 -0.32 -16.45 -3.92
N SER A 371 -1.36 -17.17 -3.48
CA SER A 371 -1.22 -18.13 -2.39
C SER A 371 -0.64 -19.45 -2.87
N SER A 372 -0.67 -19.74 -4.17
CA SER A 372 -0.21 -21.00 -4.74
C SER A 372 1.31 -21.16 -4.61
N VAL A 373 1.75 -22.28 -4.04
CA VAL A 373 3.18 -22.65 -3.97
C VAL A 373 3.38 -23.89 -4.83
N PRO A 374 3.99 -23.79 -6.02
CA PRO A 374 4.03 -24.88 -7.01
C PRO A 374 4.55 -26.21 -6.46
N LYS A 375 5.57 -26.15 -5.59
CA LYS A 375 6.16 -27.33 -4.94
C LYS A 375 5.19 -28.04 -4.01
N LYS A 376 4.36 -27.30 -3.25
CA LYS A 376 3.36 -27.87 -2.33
C LYS A 376 2.06 -28.27 -3.03
N GLU A 377 1.69 -27.57 -4.11
CA GLU A 377 0.54 -27.94 -4.94
C GLU A 377 0.73 -29.27 -5.66
N ARG A 378 1.96 -29.59 -6.10
CA ARG A 378 2.24 -30.88 -6.74
C ARG A 378 1.91 -32.06 -5.82
N ASP A 379 2.07 -31.87 -4.51
CA ASP A 379 1.78 -32.88 -3.50
C ASP A 379 0.29 -32.91 -3.09
N LEU A 380 -0.52 -31.98 -3.62
CA LEU A 380 -1.94 -31.76 -3.32
C LEU A 380 -2.76 -31.61 -4.63
N PRO A 381 -3.10 -32.71 -5.32
CA PRO A 381 -3.69 -32.67 -6.67
C PRO A 381 -5.06 -31.97 -6.74
N TRP A 382 -5.83 -31.97 -5.64
CA TRP A 382 -7.19 -31.42 -5.61
C TRP A 382 -7.26 -29.91 -5.30
N ALA A 383 -6.12 -29.25 -4.99
CA ALA A 383 -6.13 -27.86 -4.54
C ALA A 383 -6.75 -26.89 -5.57
N ARG A 384 -6.42 -27.06 -6.86
CA ARG A 384 -6.95 -26.20 -7.93
C ARG A 384 -8.42 -26.47 -8.23
N ALA A 385 -8.80 -27.75 -8.26
CA ALA A 385 -10.19 -28.15 -8.46
C ALA A 385 -11.10 -27.60 -7.36
N MET A 386 -10.61 -27.60 -6.11
CA MET A 386 -11.33 -27.06 -4.96
C MET A 386 -11.59 -25.55 -5.10
N ASN A 387 -10.58 -24.78 -5.53
CA ASN A 387 -10.75 -23.33 -5.75
C ASN A 387 -11.79 -23.06 -6.84
N ALA A 388 -11.74 -23.78 -7.97
CA ALA A 388 -12.74 -23.66 -9.02
C ALA A 388 -14.15 -24.09 -8.55
N TYR A 389 -14.25 -25.13 -7.71
CA TYR A 389 -15.51 -25.60 -7.16
C TYR A 389 -16.19 -24.53 -6.29
N PHE A 390 -15.46 -23.93 -5.35
CA PHE A 390 -16.03 -22.89 -4.49
C PHE A 390 -16.40 -21.62 -5.27
N LEU A 391 -15.65 -21.27 -6.32
CA LEU A 391 -16.04 -20.21 -7.25
C LEU A 391 -17.39 -20.52 -7.91
N GLY A 392 -17.52 -21.69 -8.54
CA GLY A 392 -18.77 -22.09 -9.20
C GLY A 392 -19.95 -22.21 -8.23
N CYS A 393 -19.71 -22.67 -6.99
CA CYS A 393 -20.73 -22.72 -5.95
C CYS A 393 -21.27 -21.33 -5.60
N LEU A 394 -20.38 -20.34 -5.41
CA LEU A 394 -20.77 -18.98 -5.08
C LEU A 394 -21.42 -18.26 -6.26
N GLU A 395 -20.90 -18.46 -7.48
CA GLU A 395 -21.50 -17.94 -8.70
C GLU A 395 -22.92 -18.49 -8.91
N TYR A 396 -23.13 -19.78 -8.69
CA TYR A 396 -24.47 -20.37 -8.74
C TYR A 396 -25.41 -19.75 -7.71
N TYR A 397 -24.95 -19.55 -6.46
CA TYR A 397 -25.75 -18.92 -5.41
C TYR A 397 -26.14 -17.48 -5.77
N LEU A 398 -25.19 -16.64 -6.19
CA LEU A 398 -25.44 -15.21 -6.42
C LEU A 398 -26.14 -14.94 -7.76
N TYR A 399 -25.77 -15.65 -8.82
CA TYR A 399 -26.31 -15.41 -10.17
C TYR A 399 -27.46 -16.33 -10.57
N GLY A 400 -27.67 -17.46 -9.88
CA GLY A 400 -28.69 -18.45 -10.25
C GLY A 400 -30.11 -17.87 -10.33
N GLN A 401 -30.46 -16.95 -9.44
CA GLN A 401 -31.76 -16.27 -9.48
C GLN A 401 -31.90 -15.30 -10.65
N ASN A 402 -30.82 -14.59 -11.01
CA ASN A 402 -30.80 -13.69 -12.17
C ASN A 402 -30.91 -14.50 -13.47
N ILE A 403 -30.25 -15.66 -13.53
CA ILE A 403 -30.32 -16.62 -14.63
C ILE A 403 -31.74 -17.17 -14.80
N HIS A 404 -32.44 -17.53 -13.71
CA HIS A 404 -33.82 -17.98 -13.78
C HIS A 404 -34.73 -16.97 -14.51
N ARG A 405 -34.60 -15.67 -14.20
CA ARG A 405 -35.37 -14.61 -14.89
C ARG A 405 -35.05 -14.52 -16.38
N ALA A 406 -33.79 -14.75 -16.77
CA ALA A 406 -33.40 -14.78 -18.17
C ALA A 406 -33.97 -16.01 -18.92
N LEU A 407 -34.04 -17.16 -18.24
CA LEU A 407 -34.53 -18.43 -18.81
C LEU A 407 -36.04 -18.49 -19.02
N LYS A 408 -36.83 -17.62 -18.39
CA LYS A 408 -38.29 -17.51 -18.62
C LYS A 408 -38.67 -17.26 -20.10
N ARG A 409 -37.71 -16.85 -20.93
CA ARG A 409 -37.88 -16.73 -22.39
C ARG A 409 -37.89 -18.06 -23.15
N HIS A 410 -37.40 -19.14 -22.55
CA HIS A 410 -37.31 -20.46 -23.17
C HIS A 410 -38.11 -21.47 -22.34
N PRO A 411 -39.44 -21.56 -22.52
CA PRO A 411 -40.33 -22.34 -21.67
C PRO A 411 -39.94 -23.82 -21.58
N TRP A 412 -39.41 -24.38 -22.67
CA TRP A 412 -38.90 -25.76 -22.70
C TRP A 412 -37.72 -25.98 -21.72
N LEU A 413 -36.78 -25.03 -21.67
CA LEU A 413 -35.61 -25.11 -20.81
C LEU A 413 -35.96 -24.73 -19.37
N GLU A 414 -36.87 -23.78 -19.19
CA GLU A 414 -37.44 -23.42 -17.90
C GLU A 414 -38.12 -24.63 -17.25
N ALA A 415 -38.97 -25.36 -17.98
CA ALA A 415 -39.67 -26.52 -17.42
C ALA A 415 -38.72 -27.62 -16.92
N HIS A 416 -37.62 -27.89 -17.64
CA HIS A 416 -36.62 -28.88 -17.22
C HIS A 416 -35.77 -28.41 -16.03
N LEU A 417 -35.49 -27.10 -15.94
CA LEU A 417 -34.64 -26.53 -14.88
C LEU A 417 -35.44 -25.93 -13.72
N GLN A 418 -36.77 -25.92 -13.80
CA GLN A 418 -37.66 -25.45 -12.75
C GLN A 418 -37.37 -26.07 -11.37
N PRO A 419 -37.16 -27.39 -11.21
CA PRO A 419 -36.82 -27.96 -9.90
C PRO A 419 -35.48 -27.43 -9.36
N VAL A 420 -34.52 -27.16 -10.25
CA VAL A 420 -33.20 -26.59 -9.87
C VAL A 420 -33.36 -25.16 -9.36
N PHE A 421 -34.21 -24.36 -9.98
CA PHE A 421 -34.47 -22.98 -9.54
C PHE A 421 -35.39 -22.89 -8.32
N ALA A 422 -36.41 -23.76 -8.24
CA ALA A 422 -37.33 -23.81 -7.10
C ALA A 422 -36.60 -24.15 -5.79
N HIS A 423 -35.58 -25.01 -5.86
CA HIS A 423 -34.76 -25.40 -4.73
C HIS A 423 -33.38 -24.72 -4.73
N HIS A 424 -33.23 -23.60 -5.43
CA HIS A 424 -31.94 -22.91 -5.62
C HIS A 424 -31.17 -22.66 -4.31
N THR A 425 -31.84 -22.15 -3.27
CA THR A 425 -31.23 -21.89 -1.96
C THR A 425 -30.73 -23.17 -1.30
N PHE A 426 -31.54 -24.23 -1.30
CA PHE A 426 -31.17 -25.51 -0.69
C PHE A 426 -30.03 -26.19 -1.46
N ILE A 427 -30.10 -26.22 -2.79
CA ILE A 427 -29.04 -26.76 -3.66
C ILE A 427 -27.73 -26.02 -3.43
N SER A 428 -27.76 -24.69 -3.36
CA SER A 428 -26.57 -23.87 -3.09
C SER A 428 -25.95 -24.21 -1.73
N PHE A 429 -26.77 -24.34 -0.69
CA PHE A 429 -26.31 -24.76 0.63
C PHE A 429 -25.70 -26.17 0.61
N SER A 430 -26.36 -27.12 -0.06
CA SER A 430 -25.84 -28.49 -0.22
C SER A 430 -24.52 -28.52 -0.99
N MET A 431 -24.37 -27.76 -2.06
CA MET A 431 -23.11 -27.65 -2.82
C MET A 431 -21.98 -27.12 -1.93
N TYR A 432 -22.23 -26.06 -1.15
CA TYR A 432 -21.22 -25.53 -0.24
C TYR A 432 -20.81 -26.57 0.82
N LEU A 433 -21.77 -27.26 1.42
CA LEU A 433 -21.50 -28.33 2.39
C LEU A 433 -20.70 -29.49 1.78
N LEU A 434 -21.05 -29.91 0.56
CA LEU A 434 -20.30 -30.94 -0.16
C LEU A 434 -18.86 -30.50 -0.43
N GLY A 435 -18.65 -29.25 -0.84
CA GLY A 435 -17.31 -28.67 -0.97
C GLY A 435 -16.53 -28.63 0.34
N PHE A 436 -17.20 -28.29 1.45
CA PHE A 436 -16.58 -28.28 2.78
C PHE A 436 -16.18 -29.70 3.23
N VAL A 437 -17.07 -30.68 3.09
CA VAL A 437 -16.77 -32.10 3.38
C VAL A 437 -15.64 -32.60 2.49
N TRP A 438 -15.64 -32.23 1.21
CA TRP A 438 -14.56 -32.56 0.27
C TRP A 438 -13.23 -31.92 0.68
N PHE A 439 -13.23 -30.67 1.12
CA PHE A 439 -12.02 -30.04 1.65
C PHE A 439 -11.47 -30.81 2.86
N VAL A 440 -12.33 -31.12 3.84
CA VAL A 440 -11.94 -31.87 5.04
C VAL A 440 -11.40 -33.26 4.69
N SER A 441 -11.99 -33.96 3.72
CA SER A 441 -11.52 -35.29 3.30
C SER A 441 -10.17 -35.27 2.58
N THR A 442 -9.77 -34.12 2.03
CA THR A 442 -8.44 -33.95 1.39
C THR A 442 -7.33 -33.53 2.35
N LEU A 443 -7.61 -33.34 3.65
CA LEU A 443 -6.60 -32.94 4.63
C LEU A 443 -5.49 -34.00 4.77
N ARG A 444 -4.23 -33.57 4.60
CA ARG A 444 -3.04 -34.43 4.71
C ARG A 444 -2.16 -33.98 5.88
N LYS A 445 -1.74 -34.96 6.69
CA LYS A 445 -0.80 -34.74 7.80
C LYS A 445 0.49 -34.09 7.28
N GLY A 446 0.96 -33.05 7.99
CA GLY A 446 2.11 -32.24 7.58
C GLY A 446 1.76 -31.01 6.73
N TYR A 447 0.55 -30.94 6.16
CA TYR A 447 0.11 -29.82 5.31
C TYR A 447 -1.03 -28.99 5.89
N TYR A 448 -1.53 -29.28 7.10
CA TYR A 448 -2.71 -28.63 7.69
C TYR A 448 -2.65 -27.10 7.68
N ARG A 449 -1.54 -26.50 8.13
CA ARG A 449 -1.38 -25.03 8.12
C ARG A 449 -1.49 -24.44 6.71
N PHE A 450 -0.95 -25.14 5.71
CA PHE A 450 -1.03 -24.71 4.32
C PHE A 450 -2.44 -24.87 3.76
N GLN A 451 -3.10 -26.02 3.99
CA GLN A 451 -4.45 -26.28 3.50
C GLN A 451 -5.49 -25.34 4.14
N MET A 452 -5.40 -25.11 5.46
CA MET A 452 -6.26 -24.12 6.14
C MET A 452 -5.98 -22.69 5.66
N GLY A 453 -4.71 -22.36 5.42
CA GLY A 453 -4.33 -21.08 4.81
C GLY A 453 -4.89 -20.89 3.41
N GLN A 454 -4.84 -21.93 2.56
CA GLN A 454 -5.46 -21.91 1.23
C GLN A 454 -6.97 -21.75 1.35
N PHE A 455 -7.63 -22.52 2.20
CA PHE A 455 -9.08 -22.44 2.39
C PHE A 455 -9.51 -21.03 2.82
N ALA A 456 -8.82 -20.43 3.79
CA ALA A 456 -9.08 -19.06 4.22
C ALA A 456 -8.83 -18.03 3.10
N TRP A 457 -7.74 -18.18 2.36
CA TRP A 457 -7.40 -17.32 1.22
C TRP A 457 -8.47 -17.40 0.12
N THR A 458 -8.93 -18.61 -0.21
CA THR A 458 -9.98 -18.85 -1.20
C THR A 458 -11.27 -18.15 -0.81
N HIS A 459 -11.72 -18.26 0.44
CA HIS A 459 -12.94 -17.61 0.90
C HIS A 459 -12.79 -16.08 0.98
N MET A 460 -11.63 -15.58 1.39
CA MET A 460 -11.34 -14.14 1.35
C MET A 460 -11.37 -13.61 -0.10
N ALA A 461 -10.75 -14.32 -1.05
CA ALA A 461 -10.75 -13.94 -2.46
C ALA A 461 -12.16 -13.96 -3.05
N LEU A 462 -12.97 -14.97 -2.71
CA LEU A 462 -14.39 -15.03 -3.11
C LEU A 462 -15.19 -13.85 -2.56
N ALA A 463 -15.03 -13.53 -1.28
CA ALA A 463 -15.71 -12.41 -0.64
C ALA A 463 -15.29 -11.06 -1.26
N LEU A 464 -14.01 -10.86 -1.58
CA LEU A 464 -13.53 -9.60 -2.16
C LEU A 464 -13.89 -9.44 -3.64
N VAL A 465 -13.86 -10.52 -4.43
CA VAL A 465 -14.01 -10.45 -5.88
C VAL A 465 -15.46 -10.69 -6.32
N VAL A 466 -16.08 -11.78 -5.83
CA VAL A 466 -17.40 -12.23 -6.33
C VAL A 466 -18.56 -11.44 -5.70
N MET A 467 -18.43 -11.05 -4.43
CA MET A 467 -19.45 -10.19 -3.81
C MET A 467 -19.53 -8.82 -4.49
N GLN A 468 -18.40 -8.27 -4.92
CA GLN A 468 -18.35 -6.96 -5.58
C GLN A 468 -18.95 -6.98 -6.99
N SER A 469 -18.66 -8.02 -7.77
CA SER A 469 -19.25 -8.18 -9.10
C SER A 469 -20.76 -8.40 -9.05
N GLN A 470 -21.29 -9.06 -8.01
CA GLN A 470 -22.73 -9.14 -7.79
C GLN A 470 -23.35 -7.74 -7.65
N PHE A 471 -22.78 -6.87 -6.80
CA PHE A 471 -23.29 -5.51 -6.66
C PHE A 471 -23.16 -4.70 -7.96
N MET A 472 -22.11 -4.92 -8.75
CA MET A 472 -22.02 -4.31 -10.09
C MET A 472 -23.19 -4.74 -10.98
N ILE A 473 -23.53 -6.04 -10.97
CA ILE A 473 -24.63 -6.58 -11.77
C ILE A 473 -25.99 -6.06 -11.28
N GLU A 474 -26.21 -5.98 -9.97
CA GLU A 474 -27.42 -5.36 -9.40
C GLU A 474 -27.54 -3.88 -9.79
N ASN A 475 -26.44 -3.13 -9.78
CA ASN A 475 -26.44 -1.74 -10.27
C ASN A 475 -26.81 -1.65 -11.76
N ILE A 476 -26.36 -2.59 -12.60
CA ILE A 476 -26.74 -2.63 -14.03
C ILE A 476 -28.25 -2.77 -14.20
N PHE A 477 -28.90 -3.59 -13.35
CA PHE A 477 -30.36 -3.79 -13.39
C PHE A 477 -31.16 -2.57 -12.93
N GLU A 478 -30.58 -1.69 -12.12
CA GLU A 478 -31.21 -0.42 -11.73
C GLU A 478 -30.96 0.69 -12.75
N GLY A 479 -30.02 0.48 -13.68
CA GLY A 479 -29.67 1.37 -14.79
C GLY A 479 -28.16 1.39 -15.05
N ILE A 480 -27.74 1.40 -16.32
CA ILE A 480 -26.31 1.38 -16.71
C ILE A 480 -25.55 2.58 -16.10
N PHE A 481 -26.23 3.70 -15.84
CA PHE A 481 -25.71 4.85 -15.13
C PHE A 481 -25.07 4.49 -13.77
N TRP A 482 -25.73 3.65 -12.97
CA TRP A 482 -25.28 3.25 -11.63
C TRP A 482 -24.09 2.28 -11.66
N PHE A 483 -23.82 1.67 -12.81
CA PHE A 483 -22.61 0.91 -13.07
C PHE A 483 -21.48 1.80 -13.60
N PHE A 484 -21.76 2.65 -14.59
CA PHE A 484 -20.75 3.43 -15.29
C PHE A 484 -20.21 4.59 -14.47
N LEU A 485 -21.06 5.35 -13.78
CA LEU A 485 -20.65 6.55 -13.04
C LEU A 485 -19.58 6.22 -11.97
N PRO A 486 -19.76 5.23 -11.07
CA PRO A 486 -18.74 4.89 -10.08
C PRO A 486 -17.39 4.50 -10.70
N ILE A 487 -17.41 3.76 -11.81
CA ILE A 487 -16.21 3.34 -12.54
C ILE A 487 -15.48 4.56 -13.11
N ALA A 488 -16.22 5.45 -13.78
CA ALA A 488 -15.67 6.67 -14.35
C ALA A 488 -15.04 7.58 -13.27
N LEU A 489 -15.70 7.72 -12.11
CA LEU A 489 -15.20 8.54 -11.00
C LEU A 489 -13.87 8.04 -10.44
N VAL A 490 -13.69 6.73 -10.27
CA VAL A 490 -12.41 6.17 -9.80
C VAL A 490 -11.29 6.40 -10.83
N ILE A 491 -11.57 6.18 -12.12
CA ILE A 491 -10.60 6.41 -13.19
C ILE A 491 -10.14 7.87 -13.20
N VAL A 492 -11.11 8.78 -13.10
CA VAL A 492 -10.87 10.23 -13.07
C VAL A 492 -10.10 10.63 -11.83
N ASN A 493 -10.43 10.06 -10.67
CA ASN A 493 -9.70 10.29 -9.44
C ASN A 493 -8.24 9.87 -9.55
N ASP A 494 -7.94 8.70 -10.12
CA ASP A 494 -6.55 8.27 -10.32
C ASP A 494 -5.79 9.16 -11.30
N ILE A 495 -6.43 9.60 -12.38
CA ILE A 495 -5.82 10.52 -13.36
C ILE A 495 -5.49 11.86 -12.69
N PHE A 496 -6.47 12.50 -12.03
CA PHE A 496 -6.24 13.80 -11.42
C PHE A 496 -5.34 13.72 -10.18
N ALA A 497 -5.40 12.64 -9.40
CA ALA A 497 -4.45 12.43 -8.31
C ALA A 497 -3.02 12.29 -8.81
N TYR A 498 -2.81 11.66 -9.97
CA TYR A 498 -1.50 11.62 -10.63
C TYR A 498 -1.08 13.01 -11.14
N VAL A 499 -1.96 13.74 -11.82
CA VAL A 499 -1.67 15.08 -12.37
C VAL A 499 -1.28 16.05 -11.25
N PHE A 500 -2.11 16.17 -10.21
CA PHE A 500 -1.82 17.05 -9.07
C PHE A 500 -0.61 16.56 -8.26
N GLY A 501 -0.44 15.25 -8.12
CA GLY A 501 0.74 14.68 -7.47
C GLY A 501 2.03 14.98 -8.23
N PHE A 502 2.00 15.01 -9.56
CA PHE A 502 3.15 15.34 -10.40
C PHE A 502 3.53 16.81 -10.32
N PHE A 503 2.56 17.73 -10.40
CA PHE A 503 2.82 19.17 -10.41
C PHE A 503 3.04 19.77 -9.01
N PHE A 504 2.33 19.28 -7.99
CA PHE A 504 2.29 19.89 -6.65
C PHE A 504 2.74 18.95 -5.52
N GLY A 505 3.06 17.68 -5.81
CA GLY A 505 3.37 16.68 -4.79
C GLY A 505 4.68 16.96 -4.06
N ARG A 506 4.57 17.23 -2.75
CA ARG A 506 5.73 17.42 -1.86
C ARG A 506 5.67 16.49 -0.66
N HIS A 507 4.47 16.17 -0.19
CA HIS A 507 4.28 15.36 1.02
C HIS A 507 3.72 13.98 0.68
N GLN A 508 4.46 12.94 1.07
CA GLN A 508 4.06 11.55 0.88
C GLN A 508 2.82 11.22 1.74
N LEU A 509 1.86 10.49 1.16
CA LEU A 509 0.62 10.11 1.83
C LEU A 509 0.79 8.89 2.75
N ILE A 510 1.43 7.82 2.25
CA ILE A 510 1.61 6.57 2.98
C ILE A 510 2.93 5.89 2.59
N GLU A 511 3.65 5.31 3.57
CA GLU A 511 4.93 4.61 3.34
C GLU A 511 4.80 3.42 2.39
N LEU A 512 3.65 2.74 2.44
CA LEU A 512 3.35 1.58 1.61
C LEU A 512 3.32 1.91 0.10
N SER A 513 3.06 3.17 -0.26
CA SER A 513 2.96 3.65 -1.64
C SER A 513 3.75 4.96 -1.82
N PRO A 514 5.06 4.89 -2.09
CA PRO A 514 5.95 6.05 -2.07
C PRO A 514 5.67 7.12 -3.13
N LYS A 515 4.84 6.81 -4.13
CA LYS A 515 4.49 7.75 -5.21
C LYS A 515 3.20 8.53 -4.98
N LYS A 516 2.41 8.17 -3.96
CA LYS A 516 1.13 8.85 -3.68
C LYS A 516 1.37 10.00 -2.70
N THR A 517 0.91 11.19 -3.04
CA THR A 517 1.11 12.44 -2.28
C THR A 517 -0.20 13.00 -1.74
N TRP A 518 -0.13 13.76 -0.65
CA TRP A 518 -1.30 14.45 -0.07
C TRP A 518 -1.90 15.47 -1.04
N GLU A 519 -1.07 16.22 -1.76
CA GLU A 519 -1.54 17.21 -2.73
C GLU A 519 -2.24 16.56 -3.92
N GLY A 520 -1.72 15.42 -4.38
CA GLY A 520 -2.39 14.60 -5.39
C GLY A 520 -3.74 14.07 -4.89
N TYR A 521 -3.79 13.56 -3.66
CA TYR A 521 -5.02 13.04 -3.07
C TYR A 521 -6.12 14.11 -2.93
N ILE A 522 -5.79 15.30 -2.42
CA ILE A 522 -6.74 16.41 -2.26
C ILE A 522 -7.16 16.97 -3.63
N GLY A 523 -6.20 17.22 -4.53
CA GLY A 523 -6.47 17.74 -5.87
C GLY A 523 -7.30 16.78 -6.72
N GLY A 524 -7.00 15.48 -6.64
CA GLY A 524 -7.79 14.42 -7.26
C GLY A 524 -9.23 14.42 -6.77
N GLY A 525 -9.45 14.56 -5.46
CA GLY A 525 -10.79 14.62 -4.88
C GLY A 525 -11.62 15.81 -5.38
N LEU A 526 -11.07 17.02 -5.33
CA LEU A 526 -11.77 18.23 -5.79
C LEU A 526 -12.15 18.13 -7.28
N MET A 527 -11.22 17.65 -8.12
CA MET A 527 -11.48 17.50 -9.56
C MET A 527 -12.48 16.37 -9.85
N THR A 528 -12.46 15.29 -9.08
CA THR A 528 -13.42 14.18 -9.24
C THR A 528 -14.83 14.61 -8.88
N MET A 529 -14.99 15.45 -7.85
CA MET A 529 -16.30 16.02 -7.49
C MET A 529 -16.83 16.96 -8.58
N ALA A 530 -15.99 17.87 -9.08
CA ALA A 530 -16.37 18.76 -10.18
C ALA A 530 -16.74 17.98 -11.45
N PHE A 531 -15.90 17.01 -11.83
CA PHE A 531 -16.16 16.14 -12.97
C PHE A 531 -17.42 15.29 -12.79
N GLY A 532 -17.64 14.72 -11.60
CA GLY A 532 -18.83 13.93 -11.29
C GLY A 532 -20.11 14.72 -11.40
N PHE A 533 -20.11 15.98 -10.94
CA PHE A 533 -21.24 16.88 -11.10
C PHE A 533 -21.55 17.13 -12.59
N MET A 534 -20.53 17.47 -13.39
CA MET A 534 -20.68 17.74 -14.82
C MET A 534 -21.06 16.49 -15.64
N LEU A 535 -20.39 15.36 -15.40
CA LEU A 535 -20.65 14.12 -16.11
C LEU A 535 -22.07 13.62 -15.84
N THR A 536 -22.54 13.71 -14.61
CA THR A 536 -23.92 13.35 -14.27
C THR A 536 -24.93 14.21 -15.02
N ALA A 537 -24.67 15.51 -15.19
CA ALA A 537 -25.52 16.38 -16.00
C ALA A 537 -25.67 15.87 -17.43
N LEU A 538 -24.55 15.47 -18.06
CA LEU A 538 -24.49 14.96 -19.43
C LEU A 538 -25.18 13.59 -19.58
N LEU A 539 -24.91 12.66 -18.67
CA LEU A 539 -25.44 11.30 -18.75
C LEU A 539 -26.93 11.21 -18.43
N SER A 540 -27.47 12.15 -17.64
CA SER A 540 -28.88 12.14 -17.22
C SER A 540 -29.87 12.33 -18.38
N ASP A 541 -29.42 12.92 -19.49
CA ASP A 541 -30.26 13.13 -20.69
C ASP A 541 -30.39 11.85 -21.53
N TRP A 542 -29.49 10.88 -21.35
CA TRP A 542 -29.44 9.66 -22.14
C TRP A 542 -30.30 8.58 -21.50
N LYS A 543 -31.53 8.39 -22.00
CA LYS A 543 -32.49 7.38 -21.50
C LYS A 543 -31.91 5.96 -21.44
N PHE A 544 -31.04 5.60 -22.39
CA PHE A 544 -30.32 4.32 -22.38
C PHE A 544 -29.49 4.09 -21.10
N MET A 545 -28.90 5.15 -20.53
CA MET A 545 -28.11 5.05 -19.30
C MET A 545 -28.99 5.00 -18.05
N VAL A 546 -30.06 5.79 -18.03
CA VAL A 546 -30.86 6.05 -16.83
C VAL A 546 -31.99 5.05 -16.63
N CYS A 547 -32.60 4.56 -17.71
CA CYS A 547 -33.72 3.63 -17.61
C CYS A 547 -33.25 2.24 -17.14
N PRO A 548 -33.95 1.62 -16.17
CA PRO A 548 -33.79 0.20 -15.89
C PRO A 548 -34.03 -0.62 -17.16
N PRO A 549 -33.19 -1.62 -17.46
CA PRO A 549 -33.32 -2.38 -18.70
C PRO A 549 -34.62 -3.21 -18.69
N PRO A 550 -35.55 -2.99 -19.63
CA PRO A 550 -36.78 -3.78 -19.71
C PRO A 550 -36.47 -5.23 -20.11
N ASN A 551 -35.39 -5.42 -20.88
CA ASN A 551 -34.92 -6.71 -21.38
C ASN A 551 -33.39 -6.71 -21.43
N LEU A 552 -32.78 -7.90 -21.30
CA LEU A 552 -31.33 -8.09 -21.33
C LEU A 552 -30.67 -7.71 -22.68
N HIS A 553 -31.44 -7.72 -23.78
CA HIS A 553 -30.98 -7.41 -25.15
C HIS A 553 -31.09 -5.92 -25.53
N MET A 554 -31.38 -5.04 -24.57
CA MET A 554 -31.41 -3.60 -24.81
C MET A 554 -30.05 -3.11 -25.31
N THR A 555 -29.99 -2.40 -26.44
CA THR A 555 -28.74 -1.80 -26.97
C THR A 555 -28.82 -0.28 -26.96
N ALA A 556 -27.70 0.41 -27.17
CA ALA A 556 -27.67 1.88 -27.25
C ALA A 556 -28.51 2.47 -28.40
N PHE A 557 -28.81 1.66 -29.42
CA PHE A 557 -29.63 2.06 -30.57
C PHE A 557 -31.11 1.72 -30.41
N SER A 558 -31.48 1.04 -29.30
CA SER A 558 -32.86 0.72 -29.01
C SER A 558 -33.61 1.96 -28.49
N HIS A 559 -34.81 2.23 -29.01
CA HIS A 559 -35.68 3.27 -28.46
C HIS A 559 -36.29 2.82 -27.13
N VAL A 560 -35.75 3.31 -26.01
CA VAL A 560 -36.22 2.98 -24.67
C VAL A 560 -37.12 4.10 -24.14
N GLN A 561 -38.33 3.73 -23.73
CA GLN A 561 -39.22 4.61 -22.97
C GLN A 561 -39.46 4.01 -21.59
N CYS A 562 -39.17 4.79 -20.55
CA CYS A 562 -39.44 4.45 -19.16
C CYS A 562 -39.84 5.73 -18.41
N ASP A 563 -40.55 5.60 -17.29
CA ASP A 563 -40.65 6.69 -16.34
C ASP A 563 -39.34 6.77 -15.55
N VAL A 564 -38.58 7.83 -15.77
CA VAL A 564 -37.27 8.01 -15.13
C VAL A 564 -37.45 8.32 -13.65
N ASN A 565 -36.56 7.77 -12.82
CA ASN A 565 -36.56 8.06 -11.39
C ASN A 565 -36.55 9.59 -11.17
N PRO A 566 -37.39 10.13 -10.26
CA PRO A 566 -37.50 11.57 -10.01
C PRO A 566 -36.18 12.29 -9.75
N VAL A 567 -35.12 11.60 -9.29
CA VAL A 567 -33.78 12.18 -9.11
C VAL A 567 -33.14 12.68 -10.41
N PHE A 568 -33.56 12.14 -11.57
CA PHE A 568 -33.08 12.57 -12.88
C PHE A 568 -33.92 13.68 -13.50
N LYS A 569 -35.10 13.98 -12.94
CA LYS A 569 -35.97 15.07 -13.41
C LYS A 569 -35.42 16.41 -12.89
N PRO A 570 -35.26 17.43 -13.74
CA PRO A 570 -34.72 18.71 -13.31
C PRO A 570 -35.67 19.40 -12.32
N ARG A 571 -35.11 19.99 -11.25
CA ARG A 571 -35.83 20.80 -10.27
C ARG A 571 -35.21 22.17 -10.17
N GLU A 572 -36.04 23.16 -9.88
CA GLU A 572 -35.58 24.53 -9.64
C GLU A 572 -35.09 24.66 -8.19
N TYR A 573 -33.88 25.19 -8.03
CA TYR A 573 -33.30 25.48 -6.73
C TYR A 573 -33.06 26.99 -6.61
N ALA A 574 -33.45 27.55 -5.47
CA ALA A 574 -33.15 28.94 -5.13
C ALA A 574 -31.66 29.09 -4.81
N VAL A 575 -31.00 30.06 -5.44
CA VAL A 575 -29.59 30.32 -5.21
C VAL A 575 -29.44 31.15 -3.92
N PRO A 576 -28.60 30.73 -2.95
CA PRO A 576 -28.34 31.54 -1.76
C PRO A 576 -27.81 32.93 -2.14
N TYR A 577 -28.30 33.98 -1.46
CA TYR A 577 -27.98 35.39 -1.75
C TYR A 577 -26.49 35.70 -2.04
N PRO A 578 -25.50 35.24 -1.23
CA PRO A 578 -24.09 35.53 -1.52
C PRO A 578 -23.64 34.91 -2.85
N LEU A 579 -24.11 33.70 -3.19
CA LEU A 579 -23.75 33.02 -4.45
C LEU A 579 -24.45 33.67 -5.65
N ALA A 580 -25.70 34.11 -5.48
CA ALA A 580 -26.47 34.81 -6.50
C ALA A 580 -25.82 36.15 -6.89
N SER A 581 -25.27 36.89 -5.92
CA SER A 581 -24.54 38.14 -6.17
C SER A 581 -23.26 37.93 -6.98
N LEU A 582 -22.50 36.87 -6.66
CA LEU A 582 -21.28 36.51 -7.38
C LEU A 582 -21.60 36.04 -8.80
N LEU A 583 -22.57 35.14 -8.95
CA LEU A 583 -22.99 34.60 -10.26
C LEU A 583 -23.55 35.71 -11.14
N SER A 584 -24.34 36.63 -10.61
CA SER A 584 -24.86 37.75 -11.38
C SER A 584 -23.79 38.76 -11.79
N ALA A 585 -22.74 38.95 -10.97
CA ALA A 585 -21.57 39.73 -11.34
C ALA A 585 -20.74 39.06 -12.46
N VAL A 586 -20.56 37.73 -12.40
CA VAL A 586 -19.77 36.96 -13.38
C VAL A 586 -20.51 36.77 -14.70
N LEU A 587 -21.79 36.39 -14.66
CA LEU A 587 -22.61 36.09 -15.84
C LEU A 587 -23.30 37.32 -16.45
N ARG A 588 -23.16 38.50 -15.84
CA ARG A 588 -23.85 39.75 -16.21
C ARG A 588 -25.37 39.59 -16.39
N ARG A 589 -25.98 38.65 -15.66
CA ARG A 589 -27.42 38.34 -15.70
C ARG A 589 -27.91 38.01 -14.30
N GLN A 590 -29.10 38.48 -13.92
CA GLN A 590 -29.71 38.06 -12.65
C GLN A 590 -30.07 36.58 -12.70
N VAL A 591 -29.46 35.79 -11.81
CA VAL A 591 -29.73 34.36 -11.64
C VAL A 591 -30.26 34.16 -10.22
N SER A 592 -31.58 34.07 -10.07
CA SER A 592 -32.26 33.81 -8.79
C SER A 592 -32.58 32.32 -8.59
N THR A 593 -32.81 31.59 -9.69
CA THR A 593 -33.06 30.16 -9.71
C THR A 593 -32.13 29.45 -10.67
N VAL A 594 -31.71 28.23 -10.30
CA VAL A 594 -30.90 27.34 -11.15
C VAL A 594 -31.60 26.00 -11.35
N LEU A 595 -31.59 25.51 -12.57
CA LEU A 595 -32.17 24.23 -12.93
C LEU A 595 -31.12 23.13 -12.71
N ILE A 596 -31.28 22.34 -11.64
CA ILE A 596 -30.34 21.29 -11.26
C ILE A 596 -31.12 19.99 -11.09
N ARG A 597 -30.60 18.89 -11.65
CA ARG A 597 -31.12 17.55 -11.39
C ARG A 597 -30.64 17.06 -10.02
N PRO A 598 -31.52 16.57 -9.12
CA PRO A 598 -31.13 16.09 -7.79
C PRO A 598 -29.99 15.05 -7.81
N VAL A 599 -29.92 14.20 -8.85
CA VAL A 599 -28.86 13.21 -9.02
C VAL A 599 -27.45 13.81 -9.05
N GLN A 600 -27.28 15.09 -9.44
CA GLN A 600 -25.97 15.75 -9.40
C GLN A 600 -25.47 15.96 -7.96
N PHE A 601 -26.36 16.14 -6.98
CA PHE A 601 -25.96 16.19 -5.57
C PHE A 601 -25.60 14.79 -5.05
N HIS A 602 -26.33 13.77 -5.48
CA HIS A 602 -25.95 12.38 -5.20
C HIS A 602 -24.60 12.01 -5.82
N SER A 603 -24.29 12.52 -7.02
CA SER A 603 -22.97 12.28 -7.64
C SER A 603 -21.82 12.93 -6.87
N LEU A 604 -22.06 14.03 -6.15
CA LEU A 604 -21.07 14.60 -5.21
C LEU A 604 -20.78 13.66 -4.04
N ALA A 605 -21.79 13.01 -3.46
CA ALA A 605 -21.58 12.02 -2.41
C ALA A 605 -20.82 10.79 -2.92
N ILE A 606 -21.16 10.31 -4.12
CA ILE A 606 -20.50 9.16 -4.75
C ILE A 606 -19.05 9.49 -5.13
N SER A 607 -18.78 10.69 -5.66
CA SER A 607 -17.43 11.16 -5.99
C SER A 607 -16.58 11.46 -4.75
N ALA A 608 -17.19 11.95 -3.67
CA ALA A 608 -16.51 12.07 -2.38
C ALA A 608 -16.08 10.69 -1.85
N PHE A 609 -16.93 9.67 -1.94
CA PHE A 609 -16.55 8.30 -1.59
C PHE A 609 -15.45 7.75 -2.52
N ALA A 610 -15.58 7.95 -3.83
CA ALA A 610 -14.62 7.50 -4.83
C ALA A 610 -13.21 8.14 -4.67
N SER A 611 -13.13 9.32 -4.07
CA SER A 611 -11.87 10.00 -3.81
C SER A 611 -11.31 9.73 -2.42
N LEU A 612 -12.16 9.70 -1.38
CA LEU A 612 -11.72 9.58 0.00
C LEU A 612 -11.54 8.13 0.45
N ILE A 613 -12.39 7.21 -0.01
CA ILE A 613 -12.45 5.86 0.54
C ILE A 613 -11.99 4.83 -0.52
N ALA A 614 -12.42 4.96 -1.78
CA ALA A 614 -12.03 4.00 -2.83
C ALA A 614 -10.51 3.77 -2.99
N PRO A 615 -9.61 4.79 -2.84
CA PRO A 615 -8.17 4.56 -2.93
C PRO A 615 -7.59 3.61 -1.87
N PHE A 616 -8.30 3.40 -0.75
CA PHE A 616 -7.90 2.41 0.25
C PHE A 616 -7.95 0.97 -0.30
N GLY A 617 -8.78 0.68 -1.30
CA GLY A 617 -8.73 -0.59 -2.04
C GLY A 617 -7.37 -0.79 -2.73
N GLY A 618 -6.85 0.26 -3.38
CA GLY A 618 -5.51 0.25 -3.97
C GLY A 618 -4.37 0.19 -2.94
N PHE A 619 -4.53 0.81 -1.77
CA PHE A 619 -3.57 0.67 -0.67
C PHE A 619 -3.58 -0.75 -0.10
N PHE A 620 -4.75 -1.36 0.07
CA PHE A 620 -4.88 -2.75 0.49
C PHE A 620 -4.21 -3.70 -0.50
N ALA A 621 -4.50 -3.56 -1.80
CA ALA A 621 -3.86 -4.36 -2.84
C ALA A 621 -2.34 -4.16 -2.87
N SER A 622 -1.87 -2.93 -2.66
CA SER A 622 -0.44 -2.65 -2.50
C SER A 622 0.16 -3.34 -1.28
N GLY A 623 -0.56 -3.39 -0.16
CA GLY A 623 -0.19 -4.12 1.06
C GLY A 623 0.01 -5.61 0.81
N VAL A 624 -0.96 -6.23 0.13
CA VAL A 624 -0.87 -7.63 -0.31
C VAL A 624 0.37 -7.84 -1.17
N LYS A 625 0.60 -6.99 -2.18
CA LYS A 625 1.78 -7.10 -3.05
C LYS A 625 3.10 -7.06 -2.29
N ARG A 626 3.23 -6.19 -1.28
CA ARG A 626 4.43 -6.12 -0.43
C ARG A 626 4.58 -7.33 0.48
N ALA A 627 3.48 -7.87 1.03
CA ALA A 627 3.51 -9.07 1.86
C ALA A 627 4.03 -10.30 1.10
N PHE A 628 3.73 -10.41 -0.20
CA PHE A 628 4.22 -11.50 -1.07
C PHE A 628 5.50 -11.14 -1.84
N ASN A 629 6.09 -9.98 -1.60
CA ASN A 629 7.28 -9.47 -2.30
C ASN A 629 7.14 -9.47 -3.84
N ILE A 630 5.95 -9.15 -4.32
CA ILE A 630 5.63 -9.01 -5.75
C ILE A 630 5.38 -7.54 -6.12
N LYS A 631 5.45 -7.24 -7.41
CA LYS A 631 5.21 -5.89 -7.93
C LYS A 631 3.82 -5.72 -8.54
N ASP A 632 3.36 -6.71 -9.29
CA ASP A 632 2.10 -6.75 -10.03
C ASP A 632 1.43 -8.10 -9.74
N PHE A 633 0.10 -8.17 -9.73
CA PHE A 633 -0.65 -9.42 -9.43
C PHE A 633 -0.51 -10.47 -10.55
N GLY A 634 -0.23 -10.02 -11.77
CA GLY A 634 -0.11 -10.88 -12.94
C GLY A 634 0.44 -10.15 -14.15
N ASN A 635 0.50 -10.85 -15.29
CA ASN A 635 0.93 -10.31 -16.58
C ASN A 635 -0.17 -10.45 -17.65
N SER A 636 -1.43 -10.41 -17.23
CA SER A 636 -2.59 -10.72 -18.08
C SER A 636 -2.79 -9.72 -19.21
N ILE A 637 -2.37 -8.47 -19.05
CA ILE A 637 -2.47 -7.44 -20.11
C ILE A 637 -1.06 -7.03 -20.56
N PRO A 638 -0.68 -7.29 -21.82
CA PRO A 638 0.65 -6.98 -22.34
C PRO A 638 1.03 -5.50 -22.15
N GLY A 639 2.08 -5.25 -21.36
CA GLY A 639 2.59 -3.90 -21.11
C GLY A 639 1.86 -3.11 -20.00
N HIS A 640 0.76 -3.64 -19.45
CA HIS A 640 -0.13 -2.94 -18.50
C HIS A 640 -0.25 -3.59 -17.12
N GLY A 641 0.25 -4.80 -16.92
CA GLY A 641 0.27 -5.52 -15.64
C GLY A 641 -0.88 -6.52 -15.48
N GLY A 642 -1.27 -6.80 -14.24
CA GLY A 642 -2.40 -7.66 -13.90
C GLY A 642 -3.74 -6.95 -14.09
N VAL A 643 -4.81 -7.73 -14.29
CA VAL A 643 -6.19 -7.19 -14.29
C VAL A 643 -6.54 -6.67 -12.90
N THR A 644 -6.13 -7.38 -11.85
CA THR A 644 -6.37 -7.01 -10.44
C THR A 644 -5.80 -5.64 -10.11
N ASP A 645 -4.62 -5.29 -10.66
CA ASP A 645 -3.99 -3.98 -10.48
C ASP A 645 -4.81 -2.80 -11.05
N ARG A 646 -5.82 -3.08 -11.89
CA ARG A 646 -6.69 -2.06 -12.50
C ARG A 646 -8.04 -1.91 -11.79
N PHE A 647 -8.43 -2.91 -11.01
CA PHE A 647 -9.73 -2.99 -10.33
C PHE A 647 -9.61 -2.92 -8.81
N ASP A 648 -8.41 -2.69 -8.27
CA ASP A 648 -8.16 -2.65 -6.83
C ASP A 648 -8.96 -1.56 -6.09
N CYS A 649 -9.09 -0.39 -6.69
CA CYS A 649 -9.93 0.70 -6.15
C CYS A 649 -11.44 0.45 -6.36
N GLN A 650 -11.81 -0.47 -7.26
CA GLN A 650 -13.21 -0.85 -7.51
C GLN A 650 -13.74 -1.85 -6.48
N PHE A 651 -12.86 -2.49 -5.69
CA PHE A 651 -13.23 -3.50 -4.69
C PHE A 651 -14.19 -3.04 -3.59
N ILE A 652 -14.39 -1.73 -3.43
CA ILE A 652 -15.33 -1.19 -2.46
C ILE A 652 -16.35 -0.24 -3.10
N MET A 653 -16.11 0.16 -4.36
CA MET A 653 -16.92 1.14 -5.05
C MET A 653 -18.27 0.57 -5.48
N ALA A 654 -18.31 -0.68 -5.93
CA ALA A 654 -19.53 -1.32 -6.39
C ALA A 654 -20.53 -1.55 -5.24
N ALA A 655 -20.07 -2.13 -4.13
CA ALA A 655 -20.87 -2.30 -2.92
C ALA A 655 -21.40 -0.96 -2.38
N PHE A 656 -20.56 0.08 -2.35
CA PHE A 656 -21.00 1.40 -1.93
C PHE A 656 -22.07 1.97 -2.86
N SER A 657 -21.87 1.94 -4.18
CA SER A 657 -22.85 2.45 -5.14
C SER A 657 -24.21 1.75 -5.00
N HIS A 658 -24.20 0.43 -4.84
CA HIS A 658 -25.43 -0.35 -4.64
C HIS A 658 -26.13 0.02 -3.32
N THR A 659 -25.37 0.08 -2.22
CA THR A 659 -25.91 0.42 -0.91
C THR A 659 -26.47 1.83 -0.91
N TYR A 660 -25.74 2.78 -1.48
CA TYR A 660 -26.15 4.18 -1.60
C TYR A 660 -27.42 4.32 -2.44
N PHE A 661 -27.50 3.61 -3.58
CA PHE A 661 -28.70 3.58 -4.40
C PHE A 661 -29.90 3.04 -3.63
N THR A 662 -29.77 1.86 -3.03
CA THR A 662 -30.87 1.20 -2.30
C THR A 662 -31.32 2.01 -1.09
N SER A 663 -30.42 2.73 -0.41
CA SER A 663 -30.76 3.53 0.77
C SER A 663 -31.36 4.90 0.46
N PHE A 664 -30.85 5.61 -0.57
CA PHE A 664 -31.17 7.03 -0.77
C PHE A 664 -31.91 7.35 -2.08
N ILE A 665 -31.86 6.47 -3.07
CA ILE A 665 -32.36 6.76 -4.43
C ILE A 665 -33.52 5.85 -4.82
N LYS A 666 -33.51 4.58 -4.37
CA LYS A 666 -34.53 3.61 -4.70
C LYS A 666 -35.88 4.06 -4.17
N VAL A 667 -36.83 4.28 -5.08
CA VAL A 667 -38.21 4.64 -4.74
C VAL A 667 -39.03 3.37 -4.67
N SER A 668 -39.61 3.06 -3.51
CA SER A 668 -40.56 1.95 -3.36
C SER A 668 -41.91 2.34 -3.94
N THR A 669 -42.09 2.16 -5.25
CA THR A 669 -43.40 2.31 -5.88
C THR A 669 -44.23 1.06 -5.62
N VAL A 670 -45.23 1.17 -4.75
CA VAL A 670 -46.21 0.10 -4.54
C VAL A 670 -47.07 -0.01 -5.80
N THR A 671 -47.00 -1.13 -6.51
CA THR A 671 -47.81 -1.37 -7.71
C THR A 671 -49.15 -1.99 -7.32
N VAL A 672 -50.20 -1.77 -8.12
CA VAL A 672 -51.52 -2.40 -7.92
C VAL A 672 -51.39 -3.93 -7.82
N GLY A 673 -50.52 -4.53 -8.65
CA GLY A 673 -50.22 -5.96 -8.60
C GLY A 673 -49.60 -6.40 -7.26
N SER A 674 -48.67 -5.62 -6.70
CA SER A 674 -48.09 -5.93 -5.38
C SER A 674 -49.10 -5.83 -4.24
N VAL A 675 -50.01 -4.84 -4.30
CA VAL A 675 -51.13 -4.73 -3.35
C VAL A 675 -52.07 -5.91 -3.50
N PHE A 676 -52.39 -6.30 -4.73
CA PHE A 676 -53.28 -7.42 -5.01
C PHE A 676 -52.66 -8.76 -4.59
N SER A 677 -51.36 -8.99 -4.83
CA SER A 677 -50.67 -10.18 -4.33
C SER A 677 -50.58 -10.20 -2.81
N ALA A 678 -50.35 -9.06 -2.16
CA ALA A 678 -50.37 -8.96 -0.71
C ALA A 678 -51.79 -9.23 -0.15
N PHE A 679 -52.82 -8.75 -0.83
CA PHE A 679 -54.22 -9.05 -0.53
C PHE A 679 -54.52 -10.55 -0.64
N LEU A 680 -54.11 -11.19 -1.74
CA LEU A 680 -54.29 -12.64 -1.92
C LEU A 680 -53.52 -13.50 -0.90
N ALA A 681 -52.44 -12.98 -0.33
CA ALA A 681 -51.66 -13.67 0.71
C ALA A 681 -52.30 -13.61 2.12
N LEU A 682 -53.32 -12.77 2.31
CA LEU A 682 -54.07 -12.68 3.57
C LEU A 682 -55.08 -13.83 3.72
N THR A 683 -55.44 -14.16 4.96
CA THR A 683 -56.58 -15.05 5.23
C THR A 683 -57.90 -14.38 4.81
N PRO A 684 -58.95 -15.15 4.48
CA PRO A 684 -60.23 -14.60 4.00
C PRO A 684 -60.83 -13.52 4.92
N ASP A 685 -60.73 -13.70 6.24
CA ASP A 685 -61.22 -12.71 7.22
C ASP A 685 -60.45 -11.39 7.16
N ARG A 686 -59.12 -11.47 6.99
CA ARG A 686 -58.24 -10.29 6.87
C ARG A 686 -58.36 -9.59 5.52
N GLN A 687 -58.70 -10.34 4.46
CA GLN A 687 -59.05 -9.77 3.16
C GLN A 687 -60.30 -8.91 3.28
N LYS A 688 -61.34 -9.40 3.95
CA LYS A 688 -62.59 -8.67 4.17
C LYS A 688 -62.37 -7.39 4.98
N GLU A 689 -61.64 -7.50 6.10
CA GLU A 689 -61.27 -6.34 6.94
C GLU A 689 -60.46 -5.29 6.17
N LEU A 690 -59.47 -5.72 5.36
CA LEU A 690 -58.69 -4.79 4.55
C LEU A 690 -59.56 -4.11 3.47
N PHE A 691 -60.50 -4.85 2.86
CA PHE A 691 -61.42 -4.30 1.87
C PHE A 691 -62.37 -3.26 2.48
N GLU A 692 -62.95 -3.55 3.64
CA GLU A 692 -63.81 -2.62 4.39
C GLU A 692 -63.06 -1.33 4.76
N ASN A 693 -61.83 -1.45 5.27
CA ASN A 693 -60.97 -0.31 5.61
C ASN A 693 -60.59 0.53 4.38
N ILE A 694 -60.28 -0.10 3.25
CA ILE A 694 -59.98 0.61 1.99
C ILE A 694 -61.23 1.36 1.51
N GLN A 695 -62.40 0.73 1.59
CA GLN A 695 -63.67 1.34 1.19
C GLN A 695 -64.02 2.55 2.08
N GLU A 696 -63.86 2.43 3.40
CA GLU A 696 -64.05 3.53 4.35
C GLU A 696 -63.08 4.69 4.08
N TYR A 697 -61.81 4.39 3.83
CA TYR A 697 -60.79 5.39 3.51
C TYR A 697 -61.10 6.12 2.19
N LEU A 698 -61.49 5.40 1.14
CA LEU A 698 -61.85 5.98 -0.16
C LEU A 698 -63.09 6.86 -0.07
N HIS A 699 -64.06 6.48 0.78
CA HIS A 699 -65.25 7.27 1.05
C HIS A 699 -64.89 8.57 1.81
N THR A 700 -63.99 8.49 2.79
CA THR A 700 -63.58 9.64 3.61
C THR A 700 -62.67 10.61 2.86
N SER A 701 -61.87 10.10 1.91
CA SER A 701 -60.94 10.88 1.09
C SER A 701 -61.56 11.49 -0.16
N GLY A 702 -62.85 11.23 -0.44
CA GLY A 702 -63.57 11.78 -1.59
C GLY A 702 -63.06 11.31 -2.96
N SER A 703 -62.31 10.20 -3.00
CA SER A 703 -61.69 9.69 -4.23
C SER A 703 -62.62 8.79 -5.06
N VAL A 704 -63.78 8.40 -4.53
CA VAL A 704 -64.79 7.59 -5.20
C VAL A 704 -66.17 8.23 -5.03
N ASP A 705 -66.88 8.41 -6.14
CA ASP A 705 -68.21 9.00 -6.18
C ASP A 705 -69.28 8.02 -5.63
N THR A 706 -70.19 8.49 -4.79
CA THR A 706 -71.15 7.67 -4.02
C THR A 706 -72.12 6.86 -4.91
N ALA A 707 -72.25 7.23 -6.19
CA ALA A 707 -73.10 6.55 -7.16
C ALA A 707 -72.51 5.22 -7.68
N ALA A 708 -71.19 5.03 -7.67
CA ALA A 708 -70.54 3.87 -8.30
C ALA A 708 -70.65 2.58 -7.46
N ILE A 709 -70.78 2.69 -6.14
CA ILE A 709 -70.87 1.53 -5.22
C ILE A 709 -72.32 1.08 -5.05
N ALA A 710 -73.29 1.99 -5.15
CA ALA A 710 -74.72 1.68 -4.99
C ALA A 710 -75.26 0.71 -6.06
N MET A 711 -74.65 0.65 -7.25
CA MET A 711 -75.06 -0.29 -8.31
C MET A 711 -74.60 -1.74 -8.08
N SER A 712 -73.70 -2.00 -7.12
CA SER A 712 -73.28 -3.36 -6.78
C SER A 712 -74.19 -4.05 -5.74
N ASN A 713 -74.96 -3.28 -4.97
CA ASN A 713 -75.84 -3.83 -3.92
C ASN A 713 -77.28 -4.08 -4.38
N THR A 714 -77.63 -3.76 -5.64
CA THR A 714 -78.98 -3.99 -6.19
C THR A 714 -79.06 -5.16 -7.17
N GLY A 715 -78.04 -6.03 -7.22
CA GLY A 715 -78.01 -7.24 -8.02
C GLY A 715 -77.81 -8.48 -7.16
N ALA A 716 -78.72 -8.74 -6.24
CA ALA A 716 -78.87 -10.01 -5.52
C ALA A 716 -80.25 -10.60 -5.81
#